data_AF-A0A7W9KSH3-F1
#
_entry.id   AF-A0A7W9KSH3-F1
#
_cell.length_a   1.000
_cell.length_b   1.000
_cell.length_c   1.000
_cell.angle_alpha   90.00
_cell.angle_beta   90.00
_cell.angle_gamma   90.00
#
_symmetry.space_group_name_H-M   'P 1'
#
loop_
_entity.id
_entity.type
_entity.pdbx_description
1 polymer ?
#
loop_
_entity_poly.entity_id
_entity_poly.type
_entity_poly.pdbx_seq_one_letter_code
_entity_poly.pdbx_strand_id
1 'polypeptide(L)'
;MSSVRPIALAIALLMAAGTAPAIAAHPSVRPHAVTSGNARFEVLSPTLIRTEYAGDAHFVDAPTFNAIGRDGFPATQYRTKTVDGWLTIDTGSMTLRYKTGSGAFNTDNLQVQLKAGAQDVTARPWLVPSCSPGVLCEAENLTLNGIAVANDHTGYTGRGFAAGFQGTGNSLSFQVTVPADGSYQLDARYANATGGDGQTTTRTLTASADGVSHTLTLPTTADWNTWALASTTFTLTAGTHTVTIARGANDSGNVNIDSVALVTPGAGYPAPPPPVASNCPYGGVCEAEAGTFGGSAATATDHNDYSGAGFVAGLGTGASDKIHVTGVPAAGAYSLQLRYSNAQSAPRPVTVQGTSVSLPTTSSWDAWRTIATPVTLAAGTNDVTIGCPDASSCQLNIDTVAVTPSGSPLLAPHAPLGGYRRGLDGVNGYAVTTPGLLYQDGWSLLDDTTSALYTNGSATQRPSHNGLPYQDGYVFGYGHDYQRGLSDLAKLTGPSELLPRWAYGVWYSEYYDRTAAQYENTILPKFRADGVPLDVLVTDTDFKSPSTWDGWEMDPAKFPDPKAFFDWSAAQGLHNTLNIHPSIVPNDPQYPQAQATAHNGLTLQGDNYVFDWGKPDQLKAYLDLHQTMEQQGADFWWLDWCCEGSYSSLPGVTPDAWINQQYATDANKQIGRGFAFSRAYGSLQAGGYSGQAGLPTGPWADKRSTVHFTGDTTSNWTVLKWEVGYTPGESASTGLSAVSHDIGGFNNDGTQAAGSEPGSTKEADDLYARWVQLGTFQPIDRLHSNHSDRLPWQYGTDAKNSAEKFLNLRENLVPYTYTLAQQANATGIPVVRPLYLQYPDSQDAYAQDGAEYLYGPDVLVAPVTTPGSTATTSVWFPPGSSWTDYLTGKTYAGGTTQDVTTDLSTMPVFVRSGGIVTTRSGNVANDVQNPLSRATVTVAGGANGQTSLYEDNGTDASRSSSTPIRFTGQQVTIGPAVGSFPGQVTQRQWTVAFTNASAPTSVTVNGRSVSTWTWDATRRTITVTTPTQSTGQPLVVSYR
;
A
#
# COMPACT_ATOMS: atom_id res chain seq x y z
N MET A 1 69.72 -50.77 -15.45
CA MET A 1 69.77 -51.95 -14.56
C MET A 1 69.54 -51.45 -13.15
N SER A 2 68.52 -51.80 -12.38
CA SER A 2 67.34 -52.62 -12.62
C SER A 2 66.29 -52.20 -11.58
N SER A 3 65.06 -52.05 -12.05
CA SER A 3 63.82 -51.91 -11.29
C SER A 3 63.54 -53.17 -10.45
N VAL A 4 62.70 -53.07 -9.40
CA VAL A 4 61.50 -53.92 -9.14
C VAL A 4 60.74 -53.45 -7.87
N ARG A 5 59.53 -52.92 -8.13
CA ARG A 5 58.18 -53.05 -7.49
C ARG A 5 57.83 -52.56 -6.07
N PRO A 6 56.52 -52.21 -5.85
CA PRO A 6 56.03 -51.33 -4.78
C PRO A 6 55.14 -52.02 -3.74
N ILE A 7 54.88 -51.36 -2.60
CA ILE A 7 53.85 -51.75 -1.62
C ILE A 7 53.00 -50.52 -1.26
N ALA A 8 51.69 -50.67 -1.40
CA ALA A 8 50.65 -49.71 -1.02
C ALA A 8 50.36 -49.78 0.48
N LEU A 9 49.98 -48.64 1.09
CA LEU A 9 49.39 -48.62 2.43
C LEU A 9 48.13 -47.74 2.42
N ALA A 10 46.99 -48.39 2.63
CA ALA A 10 45.72 -47.76 2.95
C ALA A 10 45.69 -47.40 4.44
N ILE A 11 45.22 -46.18 4.77
CA ILE A 11 44.98 -45.75 6.15
C ILE A 11 43.48 -45.53 6.32
N ALA A 12 42.90 -46.31 7.23
CA ALA A 12 41.53 -46.20 7.70
C ALA A 12 41.36 -44.96 8.60
N LEU A 13 40.29 -44.19 8.37
CA LEU A 13 39.85 -43.12 9.26
C LEU A 13 39.29 -43.72 10.57
N LEU A 14 39.88 -43.34 11.70
CA LEU A 14 39.29 -43.51 13.03
C LEU A 14 38.42 -42.29 13.36
N MET A 15 37.21 -42.57 13.85
CA MET A 15 36.29 -41.61 14.43
C MET A 15 36.84 -41.02 15.74
N ALA A 16 36.89 -39.69 15.82
CA ALA A 16 37.04 -38.95 17.07
C ALA A 16 35.76 -38.15 17.32
N ALA A 17 35.08 -38.44 18.42
CA ALA A 17 33.93 -37.70 18.90
C ALA A 17 34.36 -36.29 19.30
N GLY A 18 33.95 -35.29 18.51
CA GLY A 18 34.08 -33.88 18.82
C GLY A 18 32.93 -33.44 19.73
N THR A 19 33.27 -32.93 20.91
CA THR A 19 32.36 -32.27 21.85
C THR A 19 31.64 -31.11 21.16
N ALA A 20 30.32 -31.14 21.14
CA ALA A 20 29.49 -30.02 20.71
C ALA A 20 29.81 -28.78 21.56
N PRO A 21 29.93 -27.58 20.97
CA PRO A 21 30.07 -26.37 21.75
C PRO A 21 28.76 -26.17 22.52
N ALA A 22 28.87 -26.02 23.84
CA ALA A 22 27.76 -25.61 24.68
C ALA A 22 27.21 -24.29 24.16
N ILE A 23 25.91 -24.29 23.83
CA ILE A 23 25.15 -23.09 23.51
C ILE A 23 25.29 -22.15 24.70
N ALA A 24 25.98 -21.03 24.51
CA ALA A 24 25.96 -19.96 25.48
C ALA A 24 24.52 -19.44 25.54
N ALA A 25 23.86 -19.64 26.69
CA ALA A 25 22.65 -18.93 27.01
C ALA A 25 22.94 -17.43 26.89
N HIS A 26 22.11 -16.71 26.13
CA HIS A 26 22.10 -15.25 26.13
C HIS A 26 21.16 -14.75 27.22
N PRO A 27 21.64 -14.32 28.40
CA PRO A 27 20.95 -13.31 29.17
C PRO A 27 21.73 -12.01 28.97
N SER A 28 21.29 -11.18 28.02
CA SER A 28 21.65 -9.77 28.05
C SER A 28 20.39 -8.96 27.87
N VAL A 29 19.94 -8.33 28.95
CA VAL A 29 18.97 -7.23 28.90
C VAL A 29 19.43 -6.29 27.79
N ARG A 30 18.65 -6.20 26.71
CA ARG A 30 18.90 -5.22 25.65
C ARG A 30 18.93 -3.85 26.32
N PRO A 31 19.98 -3.02 26.14
CA PRO A 31 20.12 -1.73 26.83
C PRO A 31 19.00 -0.71 26.51
N HIS A 32 18.02 -1.08 25.67
CA HIS A 32 16.91 -0.27 25.19
C HIS A 32 15.54 -0.72 25.69
N ALA A 33 15.48 -1.75 26.55
CA ALA A 33 14.24 -2.27 27.10
C ALA A 33 13.94 -1.71 28.50
N VAL A 34 12.74 -1.20 28.70
CA VAL A 34 12.18 -0.80 30.00
C VAL A 34 11.10 -1.80 30.38
N THR A 35 11.25 -2.50 31.51
CA THR A 35 10.28 -3.49 31.98
C THR A 35 9.56 -2.98 33.23
N SER A 36 8.25 -3.19 33.28
CA SER A 36 7.38 -2.89 34.42
C SER A 36 6.42 -4.05 34.66
N GLY A 37 6.86 -5.04 35.46
CA GLY A 37 6.10 -6.27 35.67
C GLY A 37 5.98 -7.06 34.37
N ASN A 38 4.74 -7.30 33.94
CA ASN A 38 4.40 -8.05 32.74
C ASN A 38 4.46 -7.22 31.44
N ALA A 39 4.79 -5.93 31.53
CA ALA A 39 4.93 -5.03 30.39
C ALA A 39 6.40 -4.73 30.09
N ARG A 40 6.75 -4.70 28.80
CA ARG A 40 8.07 -4.34 28.27
C ARG A 40 7.94 -3.30 27.16
N PHE A 41 8.85 -2.33 27.17
CA PHE A 41 8.94 -1.27 26.17
C PHE A 41 10.35 -1.25 25.58
N GLU A 42 10.50 -1.47 24.27
CA GLU A 42 11.79 -1.30 23.58
C GLU A 42 11.78 -0.01 22.77
N VAL A 43 12.67 0.93 23.11
CA VAL A 43 12.81 2.20 22.38
C VAL A 43 13.71 1.96 21.16
N LEU A 44 13.09 1.79 19.99
CA LEU A 44 13.79 1.49 18.74
C LEU A 44 14.29 2.77 18.07
N SER A 45 13.48 3.83 18.09
CA SER A 45 13.79 5.13 17.49
C SER A 45 13.18 6.25 18.34
N PRO A 46 13.55 7.54 18.14
CA PRO A 46 12.85 8.64 18.79
C PRO A 46 11.33 8.62 18.57
N THR A 47 10.88 8.09 17.44
CA THR A 47 9.49 8.07 16.97
C THR A 47 8.88 6.66 16.95
N LEU A 48 9.56 5.64 17.49
CA LEU A 48 9.11 4.24 17.47
C LEU A 48 9.44 3.50 18.78
N ILE A 49 8.41 3.03 19.48
CA ILE A 49 8.54 2.20 20.68
C ILE A 49 7.75 0.90 20.48
N ARG A 50 8.41 -0.25 20.63
CA ARG A 50 7.75 -1.54 20.76
C ARG A 50 7.11 -1.64 22.15
N THR A 51 5.85 -2.04 22.21
CA THR A 51 5.11 -2.33 23.43
C THR A 51 4.77 -3.81 23.46
N GLU A 52 5.17 -4.51 24.51
CA GLU A 52 4.86 -5.92 24.68
C GLU A 52 4.29 -6.19 26.08
N TYR A 53 3.19 -6.92 26.15
CA TYR A 53 2.61 -7.40 27.40
C TYR A 53 2.54 -8.92 27.35
N ALA A 54 3.06 -9.59 28.36
CA ALA A 54 2.98 -11.04 28.51
C ALA A 54 2.50 -11.38 29.92
N GLY A 55 1.29 -11.93 30.04
CA GLY A 55 0.67 -12.23 31.34
C GLY A 55 1.46 -13.22 32.21
N ASP A 56 2.32 -14.04 31.60
CA ASP A 56 3.25 -14.96 32.25
C ASP A 56 4.68 -14.40 32.43
N ALA A 57 4.90 -13.14 32.05
CA ALA A 57 6.19 -12.45 32.02
C ALA A 57 7.25 -13.10 31.10
N HIS A 58 6.85 -13.95 30.16
CA HIS A 58 7.75 -14.50 29.14
C HIS A 58 7.66 -13.68 27.86
N PHE A 59 8.62 -12.77 27.67
CA PHE A 59 8.70 -11.96 26.46
C PHE A 59 9.34 -12.71 25.27
N VAL A 60 8.97 -12.34 24.06
CA VAL A 60 9.42 -12.93 22.81
C VAL A 60 10.38 -11.98 22.07
N ASP A 61 11.63 -12.40 21.90
CA ASP A 61 12.67 -11.62 21.20
C ASP A 61 12.91 -12.05 19.76
N ALA A 62 12.41 -13.22 19.36
CA ALA A 62 12.58 -13.74 18.01
C ALA A 62 11.89 -12.82 16.98
N PRO A 63 12.52 -12.56 15.82
CA PRO A 63 11.90 -11.78 14.76
C PRO A 63 10.60 -12.42 14.30
N THR A 64 9.71 -11.59 13.77
CA THR A 64 8.38 -12.00 13.32
C THR A 64 8.32 -11.88 11.81
N PHE A 65 7.30 -12.49 11.20
CA PHE A 65 7.13 -12.43 9.75
C PHE A 65 7.02 -10.98 9.23
N ASN A 66 6.51 -10.08 10.05
CA ASN A 66 6.46 -8.66 9.74
C ASN A 66 7.74 -7.93 10.19
N ALA A 67 8.12 -8.04 11.47
CA ALA A 67 9.20 -7.26 12.06
C ALA A 67 10.53 -8.03 12.13
N ILE A 68 11.23 -8.05 10.99
CA ILE A 68 12.53 -8.74 10.85
C ILE A 68 13.74 -7.86 11.24
N GLY A 69 13.57 -6.55 11.28
CA GLY A 69 14.67 -5.57 11.34
C GLY A 69 14.87 -4.88 12.69
N ARG A 70 14.21 -5.33 13.75
CA ARG A 70 14.27 -4.72 15.11
C ARG A 70 15.70 -4.45 15.59
N ASP A 71 16.62 -5.37 15.31
CA ASP A 71 17.99 -5.30 15.83
C ASP A 71 18.89 -4.38 15.00
N GLY A 72 18.38 -3.85 13.87
CA GLY A 72 19.12 -2.95 12.99
C GLY A 72 19.05 -1.48 13.41
N PHE A 73 18.25 -1.11 14.41
CA PHE A 73 18.11 0.26 14.86
C PHE A 73 19.33 0.73 15.68
N PRO A 74 19.77 1.99 15.52
CA PRO A 74 20.80 2.54 16.39
C PRO A 74 20.27 2.76 17.81
N ALA A 75 21.19 2.77 18.78
CA ALA A 75 20.87 3.09 20.17
C ALA A 75 20.18 4.47 20.28
N THR A 76 18.94 4.49 20.76
CA THR A 76 18.17 5.72 20.97
C THR A 76 18.27 6.18 22.42
N GLN A 77 18.46 7.49 22.62
CA GLN A 77 18.45 8.10 23.95
C GLN A 77 17.02 8.33 24.42
N TYR A 78 16.75 8.03 25.69
CA TYR A 78 15.47 8.28 26.33
C TYR A 78 15.64 8.50 27.83
N ARG A 79 14.64 9.09 28.47
CA ARG A 79 14.54 9.23 29.92
C ARG A 79 13.38 8.42 30.44
N THR A 80 13.54 7.81 31.61
CA THR A 80 12.45 7.12 32.31
C THR A 80 12.21 7.72 33.68
N LYS A 81 10.95 7.70 34.12
CA LYS A 81 10.57 8.08 35.47
C LYS A 81 9.30 7.34 35.88
N THR A 82 9.21 6.91 37.13
CA THR A 82 7.96 6.38 37.70
C THR A 82 7.47 7.30 38.80
N VAL A 83 6.27 7.85 38.67
CA VAL A 83 5.62 8.74 39.65
C VAL A 83 4.15 8.39 39.74
N ASP A 84 3.63 8.30 40.97
CA ASP A 84 2.20 8.03 41.24
C ASP A 84 1.64 6.81 40.48
N GLY A 85 2.46 5.75 40.37
CA GLY A 85 2.08 4.52 39.67
C GLY A 85 2.12 4.60 38.14
N TRP A 86 2.61 5.70 37.56
CA TRP A 86 2.82 5.85 36.12
C TRP A 86 4.30 5.78 35.78
N LEU A 87 4.67 4.79 34.95
CA LEU A 87 5.93 4.78 34.23
C LEU A 87 5.82 5.76 33.04
N THR A 88 6.80 6.62 32.88
CA THR A 88 6.94 7.54 31.74
C THR A 88 8.25 7.24 31.01
N ILE A 89 8.20 7.16 29.69
CA ILE A 89 9.35 7.04 28.78
C ILE A 89 9.30 8.24 27.82
N ASP A 90 10.32 9.09 27.86
CA ASP A 90 10.45 10.30 27.03
C ASP A 90 11.64 10.16 26.08
N THR A 91 11.37 10.12 24.78
CA THR A 91 12.38 10.00 23.72
C THR A 91 12.85 11.36 23.18
N GLY A 92 12.24 12.46 23.63
CA GLY A 92 12.38 13.79 23.05
C GLY A 92 11.44 14.09 21.89
N SER A 93 10.97 13.08 21.16
CA SER A 93 9.97 13.22 20.09
C SER A 93 8.57 12.80 20.55
N MET A 94 8.48 11.81 21.45
CA MET A 94 7.23 11.41 22.08
C MET A 94 7.43 10.99 23.53
N THR A 95 6.33 11.04 24.30
CA THR A 95 6.28 10.60 25.70
C THR A 95 5.24 9.50 25.84
N LEU A 96 5.68 8.28 26.11
CA LEU A 96 4.81 7.15 26.44
C LEU A 96 4.61 7.08 27.96
N ARG A 97 3.38 6.81 28.40
CA ARG A 97 3.03 6.59 29.80
C ARG A 97 2.26 5.29 29.96
N TYR A 98 2.65 4.49 30.95
CA TYR A 98 1.98 3.24 31.32
C TYR A 98 1.66 3.21 32.82
N LYS A 99 0.44 2.83 33.19
CA LYS A 99 0.05 2.63 34.58
C LYS A 99 0.62 1.29 35.07
N THR A 100 1.61 1.33 35.94
CA THR A 100 2.34 0.13 36.37
C THR A 100 1.41 -0.87 37.06
N GLY A 101 1.49 -2.15 36.67
CA GLY A 101 0.70 -3.24 37.27
C GLY A 101 -0.78 -3.26 36.88
N SER A 102 -1.21 -2.51 35.86
CA SER A 102 -2.62 -2.42 35.44
C SER A 102 -3.07 -3.48 34.44
N GLY A 103 -2.21 -4.45 34.09
CA GLY A 103 -2.52 -5.50 33.11
C GLY A 103 -2.19 -5.12 31.67
N ALA A 104 -2.80 -5.85 30.73
CA ALA A 104 -2.65 -5.68 29.29
C ALA A 104 -2.97 -4.24 28.85
N PHE A 105 -2.32 -3.77 27.79
CA PHE A 105 -2.47 -2.41 27.30
C PHE A 105 -3.90 -2.13 26.83
N ASN A 106 -4.42 -0.99 27.27
CA ASN A 106 -5.70 -0.46 26.85
C ASN A 106 -5.70 1.09 26.90
N THR A 107 -6.82 1.69 26.52
CA THR A 107 -7.00 3.15 26.48
C THR A 107 -6.84 3.84 27.84
N ASP A 108 -7.07 3.15 28.95
CA ASP A 108 -7.02 3.70 30.30
C ASP A 108 -5.63 3.64 30.93
N ASN A 109 -4.79 2.71 30.47
CA ASN A 109 -3.52 2.44 31.10
C ASN A 109 -2.28 2.73 30.24
N LEU A 110 -2.43 2.92 28.93
CA LEU A 110 -1.33 3.30 28.03
C LEU A 110 -1.69 4.53 27.20
N GLN A 111 -0.84 5.55 27.24
CA GLN A 111 -1.02 6.80 26.50
C GLN A 111 0.30 7.28 25.90
N VAL A 112 0.24 7.94 24.75
CA VAL A 112 1.40 8.50 24.07
C VAL A 112 1.13 9.95 23.73
N GLN A 113 2.07 10.83 24.07
CA GLN A 113 1.98 12.26 23.80
C GLN A 113 3.05 12.64 22.78
N LEU A 114 2.65 13.38 21.74
CA LEU A 114 3.53 13.84 20.66
C LEU A 114 3.06 15.19 20.09
N LYS A 115 3.81 15.72 19.14
CA LYS A 115 3.45 16.93 18.37
C LYS A 115 3.14 16.58 16.92
N ALA A 116 2.00 17.03 16.42
CA ALA A 116 1.64 17.03 14.99
C ALA A 116 1.64 18.47 14.50
N GLY A 117 2.72 18.89 13.83
CA GLY A 117 2.98 20.30 13.56
C GLY A 117 2.98 21.12 14.86
N ALA A 118 2.02 22.03 15.00
CA ALA A 118 1.86 22.85 16.21
C ALA A 118 0.93 22.24 17.28
N GLN A 119 0.16 21.19 16.95
CA GLN A 119 -0.80 20.56 17.84
C GLN A 119 -0.14 19.60 18.84
N ASP A 120 -0.62 19.60 20.08
CA ASP A 120 -0.38 18.54 21.05
C ASP A 120 -1.35 17.39 20.83
N VAL A 121 -0.85 16.19 20.59
CA VAL A 121 -1.65 14.97 20.37
C VAL A 121 -1.48 14.04 21.56
N THR A 122 -2.58 13.50 22.07
CA THR A 122 -2.59 12.41 23.06
C THR A 122 -3.24 11.18 22.44
N ALA A 123 -2.39 10.25 22.01
CA ALA A 123 -2.76 8.98 21.43
C ALA A 123 -3.05 7.91 22.49
N ARG A 124 -3.93 6.97 22.16
CA ARG A 124 -4.28 5.79 22.96
C ARG A 124 -4.16 4.53 22.10
N PRO A 125 -2.94 4.00 21.89
CA PRO A 125 -2.68 3.08 20.79
C PRO A 125 -3.43 1.75 20.86
N TRP A 126 -3.59 1.20 22.06
CA TRP A 126 -4.30 -0.07 22.25
C TRP A 126 -5.78 0.18 22.54
N LEU A 127 -6.53 0.50 21.49
CA LEU A 127 -7.98 0.55 21.55
C LEU A 127 -8.55 -0.87 21.53
N VAL A 128 -9.16 -1.29 22.63
CA VAL A 128 -9.91 -2.55 22.69
C VAL A 128 -11.39 -2.21 22.76
N PRO A 129 -12.22 -2.60 21.79
CA PRO A 129 -13.66 -2.38 21.82
C PRO A 129 -14.26 -2.93 23.10
N SER A 130 -15.06 -2.10 23.79
CA SER A 130 -15.68 -2.46 25.06
C SER A 130 -17.20 -2.39 24.99
N CYS A 131 -17.85 -3.44 25.47
CA CYS A 131 -19.29 -3.54 25.64
C CYS A 131 -19.70 -3.32 27.09
N SER A 132 -20.92 -2.78 27.25
CA SER A 132 -21.55 -2.65 28.56
C SER A 132 -22.55 -3.81 28.79
N PRO A 133 -22.59 -4.43 29.98
CA PRO A 133 -23.60 -5.43 30.28
C PRO A 133 -25.02 -4.88 30.08
N GLY A 134 -25.89 -5.66 29.45
CA GLY A 134 -27.27 -5.27 29.14
C GLY A 134 -27.43 -4.31 27.96
N VAL A 135 -26.35 -3.99 27.23
CA VAL A 135 -26.36 -3.13 26.06
C VAL A 135 -25.96 -3.93 24.83
N LEU A 136 -26.62 -3.67 23.70
CA LEU A 136 -26.28 -4.22 22.39
C LEU A 136 -24.97 -3.61 21.89
N CYS A 137 -24.06 -4.46 21.42
CA CYS A 137 -22.86 -4.08 20.69
C CYS A 137 -22.94 -4.55 19.24
N GLU A 138 -22.79 -3.60 18.33
CA GLU A 138 -22.73 -3.89 16.90
C GLU A 138 -21.43 -4.65 16.58
N ALA A 139 -21.54 -5.76 15.83
CA ALA A 139 -20.43 -6.66 15.58
C ALA A 139 -19.32 -5.99 14.76
N GLU A 140 -19.68 -5.08 13.86
CA GLU A 140 -18.77 -4.30 13.01
C GLU A 140 -17.89 -3.32 13.78
N ASN A 141 -18.20 -3.03 15.05
CA ASN A 141 -17.41 -2.17 15.92
C ASN A 141 -16.44 -2.96 16.83
N LEU A 142 -16.40 -4.29 16.69
CA LEU A 142 -15.60 -5.19 17.53
C LEU A 142 -14.25 -5.51 16.88
N THR A 143 -13.36 -6.15 17.64
CA THR A 143 -12.08 -6.62 17.08
C THR A 143 -12.34 -7.82 16.18
N LEU A 144 -12.22 -7.63 14.87
CA LEU A 144 -12.41 -8.65 13.85
C LEU A 144 -11.08 -9.30 13.47
N ASN A 145 -11.08 -10.62 13.28
CA ASN A 145 -9.93 -11.41 12.86
C ASN A 145 -10.36 -12.40 11.77
N GLY A 146 -9.80 -12.25 10.57
CA GLY A 146 -10.09 -13.12 9.42
C GLY A 146 -11.53 -13.02 8.91
N ILE A 147 -12.28 -12.01 9.33
CA ILE A 147 -13.67 -11.72 8.96
C ILE A 147 -13.80 -10.23 8.64
N ALA A 148 -14.81 -9.87 7.84
CA ALA A 148 -15.00 -8.52 7.35
C ALA A 148 -16.35 -7.94 7.79
N VAL A 149 -16.47 -6.62 7.75
CA VAL A 149 -17.77 -5.95 7.83
C VAL A 149 -18.44 -6.04 6.46
N ALA A 150 -19.70 -6.45 6.43
CA ALA A 150 -20.54 -6.49 5.24
C ALA A 150 -21.87 -5.79 5.52
N ASN A 151 -22.55 -5.36 4.44
CA ASN A 151 -23.80 -4.60 4.51
C ASN A 151 -24.76 -4.92 3.34
N ASP A 152 -24.51 -6.02 2.64
CA ASP A 152 -25.20 -6.48 1.43
C ASP A 152 -26.49 -7.28 1.70
N HIS A 153 -26.91 -7.36 2.98
CA HIS A 153 -28.18 -7.95 3.42
C HIS A 153 -28.97 -6.94 4.24
N THR A 154 -30.29 -7.09 4.32
CA THR A 154 -31.17 -6.17 5.05
C THR A 154 -31.50 -6.67 6.46
N GLY A 155 -32.00 -5.77 7.32
CA GLY A 155 -32.50 -6.13 8.65
C GLY A 155 -31.46 -6.24 9.76
N TYR A 156 -30.19 -5.92 9.48
CA TYR A 156 -29.15 -5.73 10.49
C TYR A 156 -29.36 -4.44 11.31
N THR A 157 -28.68 -4.31 12.44
CA THR A 157 -28.57 -3.10 13.26
C THR A 157 -27.23 -2.41 12.99
N GLY A 158 -27.10 -1.14 13.38
CA GLY A 158 -25.86 -0.40 13.08
C GLY A 158 -25.65 -0.15 11.59
N ARG A 159 -24.40 -0.33 11.14
CA ARG A 159 -23.90 0.02 9.80
C ARG A 159 -23.58 -1.20 8.94
N GLY A 160 -23.59 -2.38 9.54
CA GLY A 160 -23.32 -3.62 8.85
C GLY A 160 -23.37 -4.81 9.82
N PHE A 161 -22.64 -5.86 9.47
CA PHE A 161 -22.52 -7.06 10.29
C PHE A 161 -21.17 -7.73 10.01
N ALA A 162 -20.71 -8.57 10.93
CA ALA A 162 -19.51 -9.37 10.76
C ALA A 162 -19.80 -10.61 9.91
N ALA A 163 -19.09 -10.76 8.78
CA ALA A 163 -19.25 -11.81 7.80
C ALA A 163 -17.93 -12.52 7.49
N GLY A 164 -18.01 -13.76 6.99
CA GLY A 164 -16.82 -14.50 6.56
C GLY A 164 -16.25 -15.47 7.60
N PHE A 165 -17.05 -15.97 8.54
CA PHE A 165 -16.67 -17.05 9.47
C PHE A 165 -16.45 -18.39 8.74
N GLN A 166 -15.45 -18.48 7.86
CA GLN A 166 -15.17 -19.65 7.02
C GLN A 166 -13.84 -20.32 7.37
N GLY A 167 -12.82 -19.53 7.72
CA GLY A 167 -11.50 -19.99 8.15
C GLY A 167 -11.49 -20.42 9.62
N THR A 168 -10.67 -21.40 9.98
CA THR A 168 -10.43 -21.74 11.38
C THR A 168 -9.66 -20.60 12.04
N GLY A 169 -10.13 -20.11 13.18
CA GLY A 169 -9.56 -18.95 13.89
C GLY A 169 -10.26 -17.61 13.57
N ASN A 170 -11.10 -17.57 12.52
CA ASN A 170 -11.92 -16.42 12.19
C ASN A 170 -12.80 -16.05 13.40
N SER A 171 -12.70 -14.81 13.88
CA SER A 171 -13.29 -14.42 15.15
C SER A 171 -13.65 -12.95 15.26
N LEU A 172 -14.60 -12.65 16.15
CA LEU A 172 -14.81 -11.32 16.71
C LEU A 172 -14.57 -11.36 18.22
N SER A 173 -14.11 -10.25 18.79
CA SER A 173 -13.87 -10.15 20.24
C SER A 173 -14.07 -8.74 20.80
N PHE A 174 -14.40 -8.66 22.08
CA PHE A 174 -14.64 -7.42 22.81
C PHE A 174 -14.38 -7.60 24.31
N GLN A 175 -14.13 -6.49 25.00
CA GLN A 175 -14.06 -6.46 26.47
C GLN A 175 -15.41 -6.13 27.08
N VAL A 176 -15.70 -6.67 28.25
CA VAL A 176 -16.89 -6.33 29.04
C VAL A 176 -16.53 -6.26 30.51
N THR A 177 -16.96 -5.20 31.19
CA THR A 177 -16.76 -5.07 32.63
C THR A 177 -18.07 -5.36 33.36
N VAL A 178 -18.11 -6.46 34.10
CA VAL A 178 -19.30 -6.87 34.87
C VAL A 178 -19.17 -6.43 36.34
N PRO A 179 -20.25 -5.92 36.95
CA PRO A 179 -20.18 -5.28 38.27
C PRO A 179 -20.13 -6.26 39.45
N ALA A 180 -20.46 -7.54 39.25
CA ALA A 180 -20.58 -8.53 40.31
C ALA A 180 -20.29 -9.94 39.77
N ASP A 181 -19.89 -10.85 40.66
CA ASP A 181 -19.80 -12.28 40.35
C ASP A 181 -21.20 -12.81 39.99
N GLY A 182 -21.30 -13.60 38.92
CA GLY A 182 -22.59 -14.13 38.51
C GLY A 182 -22.59 -14.93 37.22
N SER A 183 -23.78 -15.42 36.90
CA SER A 183 -24.07 -16.04 35.60
C SER A 183 -24.50 -14.95 34.62
N TYR A 184 -23.86 -14.92 33.46
CA TYR A 184 -24.10 -13.98 32.38
C TYR A 184 -24.33 -14.73 31.07
N GLN A 185 -25.36 -14.35 30.33
CA GLN A 185 -25.72 -14.93 29.04
C GLN A 185 -25.17 -14.07 27.92
N LEU A 186 -24.36 -14.66 27.04
CA LEU A 186 -23.96 -14.05 25.77
C LEU A 186 -25.01 -14.38 24.73
N ASP A 187 -25.67 -13.34 24.21
CA ASP A 187 -26.59 -13.42 23.08
C ASP A 187 -25.91 -12.88 21.82
N ALA A 188 -25.98 -13.64 20.74
CA ALA A 188 -25.55 -13.23 19.41
C ALA A 188 -26.74 -13.21 18.46
N ARG A 189 -26.98 -12.05 17.84
CA ARG A 189 -27.93 -11.90 16.73
C ARG A 189 -27.23 -12.30 15.44
N TYR A 190 -27.80 -13.26 14.73
CA TYR A 190 -27.11 -13.93 13.63
C TYR A 190 -28.05 -14.27 12.45
N ALA A 191 -27.45 -14.47 11.28
CA ALA A 191 -28.11 -15.07 10.11
C ALA A 191 -27.34 -16.33 9.67
N ASN A 192 -28.07 -17.38 9.28
CA ASN A 192 -27.53 -18.65 8.82
C ASN A 192 -28.43 -19.23 7.72
N ALA A 193 -28.19 -18.85 6.47
CA ALA A 193 -28.91 -19.41 5.32
C ALA A 193 -28.05 -20.47 4.59
N THR A 194 -28.20 -20.59 3.27
CA THR A 194 -27.33 -21.46 2.48
C THR A 194 -25.91 -20.90 2.45
N GLY A 195 -24.98 -21.61 3.07
CA GLY A 195 -23.58 -21.22 3.19
C GLY A 195 -22.84 -21.21 1.84
N GLY A 196 -21.61 -20.69 1.83
CA GLY A 196 -20.74 -20.71 0.64
C GLY A 196 -20.37 -22.13 0.17
N ASP A 197 -20.59 -23.13 1.03
CA ASP A 197 -20.47 -24.55 0.73
C ASP A 197 -21.73 -25.17 0.09
N GLY A 198 -22.77 -24.35 -0.18
CA GLY A 198 -24.03 -24.78 -0.78
C GLY A 198 -24.98 -25.52 0.18
N GLN A 199 -24.67 -25.58 1.48
CA GLN A 199 -25.47 -26.34 2.46
C GLN A 199 -26.35 -25.41 3.32
N THR A 200 -27.62 -25.80 3.50
CA THR A 200 -28.58 -25.17 4.41
C THR A 200 -28.75 -26.05 5.65
N THR A 201 -27.93 -25.82 6.69
CA THR A 201 -27.91 -26.66 7.90
C THR A 201 -27.64 -25.84 9.15
N THR A 202 -27.91 -26.42 10.33
CA THR A 202 -27.53 -25.81 11.60
C THR A 202 -26.01 -25.69 11.66
N ARG A 203 -25.52 -24.49 11.98
CA ARG A 203 -24.10 -24.18 12.09
C ARG A 203 -23.67 -24.02 13.53
N THR A 204 -22.36 -23.99 13.76
CA THR A 204 -21.77 -23.76 15.07
C THR A 204 -20.62 -22.77 14.98
N LEU A 205 -20.46 -22.01 16.05
CA LEU A 205 -19.26 -21.26 16.41
C LEU A 205 -18.90 -21.60 17.86
N THR A 206 -17.70 -21.26 18.29
CA THR A 206 -17.26 -21.35 19.68
C THR A 206 -17.29 -19.96 20.29
N ALA A 207 -18.07 -19.77 21.35
CA ALA A 207 -18.01 -18.58 22.19
C ALA A 207 -17.13 -18.86 23.41
N SER A 208 -16.25 -17.93 23.77
CA SER A 208 -15.40 -18.05 24.95
C SER A 208 -15.35 -16.76 25.77
N ALA A 209 -15.16 -16.92 27.08
CA ALA A 209 -14.86 -15.84 28.01
C ALA A 209 -13.68 -16.26 28.89
N ASP A 210 -12.60 -15.49 28.86
CA ASP A 210 -11.34 -15.75 29.60
C ASP A 210 -10.84 -17.20 29.48
N GLY A 211 -10.90 -17.77 28.27
CA GLY A 211 -10.42 -19.12 27.97
C GLY A 211 -11.39 -20.26 28.29
N VAL A 212 -12.55 -19.98 28.89
CA VAL A 212 -13.64 -20.95 29.03
C VAL A 212 -14.50 -20.91 27.77
N SER A 213 -14.69 -22.05 27.11
CA SER A 213 -15.37 -22.13 25.81
C SER A 213 -16.68 -22.92 25.87
N HIS A 214 -17.67 -22.45 25.12
CA HIS A 214 -18.96 -23.11 24.89
C HIS A 214 -19.29 -23.11 23.39
N THR A 215 -19.96 -24.17 22.92
CA THR A 215 -20.49 -24.20 21.56
C THR A 215 -21.72 -23.29 21.47
N LEU A 216 -21.70 -22.38 20.50
CA LEU A 216 -22.82 -21.55 20.10
C LEU A 216 -23.49 -22.21 18.88
N THR A 217 -24.67 -22.81 19.09
CA THR A 217 -25.44 -23.45 18.03
C THR A 217 -26.34 -22.44 17.32
N LEU A 218 -26.27 -22.42 15.99
CA LEU A 218 -26.88 -21.42 15.12
C LEU A 218 -27.82 -22.13 14.11
N PRO A 219 -29.09 -22.42 14.48
CA PRO A 219 -30.08 -22.98 13.57
C PRO A 219 -30.28 -22.17 12.28
N THR A 220 -30.76 -22.81 11.22
CA THR A 220 -31.01 -22.14 9.92
C THR A 220 -32.05 -21.03 10.04
N THR A 221 -31.76 -19.87 9.47
CA THR A 221 -32.72 -18.79 9.22
C THR A 221 -33.41 -18.99 7.87
N ALA A 222 -34.47 -18.22 7.60
CA ALA A 222 -35.23 -18.35 6.34
C ALA A 222 -34.38 -17.93 5.12
N ASP A 223 -33.60 -16.86 5.28
CA ASP A 223 -32.65 -16.34 4.31
C ASP A 223 -31.59 -15.48 5.03
N TRP A 224 -30.69 -14.85 4.25
CA TRP A 224 -29.64 -13.96 4.75
C TRP A 224 -30.16 -12.60 5.26
N ASN A 225 -31.42 -12.24 5.00
CA ASN A 225 -32.08 -11.04 5.50
C ASN A 225 -32.84 -11.29 6.83
N THR A 226 -32.89 -12.54 7.26
CA THR A 226 -33.64 -12.98 8.44
C THR A 226 -32.68 -13.26 9.58
N TRP A 227 -32.85 -12.55 10.69
CA TRP A 227 -31.96 -12.60 11.85
C TRP A 227 -32.62 -13.31 13.04
N ALA A 228 -31.88 -14.19 13.70
CA ALA A 228 -32.29 -14.95 14.89
C ALA A 228 -31.33 -14.69 16.06
N LEU A 229 -31.61 -15.26 17.24
CA LEU A 229 -30.76 -15.17 18.43
C LEU A 229 -30.22 -16.55 18.80
N ALA A 230 -28.93 -16.62 19.07
CA ALA A 230 -28.28 -17.77 19.69
C ALA A 230 -27.60 -17.34 20.99
N SER A 231 -27.63 -18.22 21.99
CA SER A 231 -27.20 -17.86 23.35
C SER A 231 -26.30 -18.92 23.96
N THR A 232 -25.36 -18.49 24.79
CA THR A 232 -24.63 -19.35 25.72
C THR A 232 -24.43 -18.63 27.06
N THR A 233 -24.02 -19.33 28.11
CA THR A 233 -23.91 -18.76 29.46
C THR A 233 -22.53 -18.99 30.05
N PHE A 234 -21.95 -17.94 30.61
CA PHE A 234 -20.67 -17.96 31.32
C PHE A 234 -20.87 -17.60 32.80
N THR A 235 -20.04 -18.14 33.67
CA THR A 235 -19.90 -17.66 35.04
C THR A 235 -18.71 -16.71 35.09
N LEU A 236 -18.98 -15.42 35.34
CA LEU A 236 -17.97 -14.36 35.37
C LEU A 236 -17.83 -13.82 36.80
N THR A 237 -16.63 -13.33 37.12
CA THR A 237 -16.36 -12.63 38.38
C THR A 237 -16.55 -11.13 38.19
N ALA A 238 -16.63 -10.33 39.25
CA ALA A 238 -16.64 -8.88 39.12
C ALA A 238 -15.30 -8.41 38.50
N GLY A 239 -15.36 -7.73 37.36
CA GLY A 239 -14.16 -7.29 36.65
C GLY A 239 -14.33 -7.23 35.14
N THR A 240 -13.22 -6.98 34.45
CA THR A 240 -13.14 -6.94 32.99
C THR A 240 -12.80 -8.31 32.44
N HIS A 241 -13.58 -8.76 31.46
CA HIS A 241 -13.44 -10.04 30.76
C HIS A 241 -13.29 -9.80 29.27
N THR A 242 -12.55 -10.68 28.59
CA THR A 242 -12.52 -10.71 27.12
C THR A 242 -13.47 -11.80 26.64
N VAL A 243 -14.42 -11.42 25.79
CA VAL A 243 -15.38 -12.34 25.16
C VAL A 243 -15.05 -12.45 23.68
N THR A 244 -15.00 -13.68 23.18
CA THR A 244 -14.69 -13.99 21.78
C THR A 244 -15.73 -14.93 21.21
N ILE A 245 -16.17 -14.68 19.97
CA ILE A 245 -16.91 -15.65 19.15
C ILE A 245 -16.01 -16.01 17.98
N ALA A 246 -15.66 -17.29 17.84
CA ALA A 246 -14.71 -17.78 16.85
C ALA A 246 -15.21 -19.03 16.11
N ARG A 247 -14.77 -19.22 14.87
CA ARG A 247 -14.84 -20.51 14.21
C ARG A 247 -13.66 -21.38 14.66
N GLY A 248 -13.90 -22.26 15.62
CA GLY A 248 -12.92 -23.27 16.04
C GLY A 248 -12.72 -24.37 15.01
N ALA A 249 -11.72 -25.23 15.22
CA ALA A 249 -11.41 -26.32 14.28
C ALA A 249 -12.55 -27.35 14.10
N ASN A 250 -13.44 -27.46 15.10
CA ASN A 250 -14.61 -28.36 15.08
C ASN A 250 -15.91 -27.63 14.68
N ASP A 251 -15.83 -26.33 14.37
CA ASP A 251 -16.99 -25.53 14.03
C ASP A 251 -17.29 -25.54 12.54
N SER A 252 -18.58 -25.48 12.21
CA SER A 252 -19.06 -25.52 10.83
C SER A 252 -19.08 -24.16 10.14
N GLY A 253 -19.09 -23.05 10.89
CA GLY A 253 -18.96 -21.68 10.35
C GLY A 253 -20.04 -21.30 9.32
N ASN A 254 -19.67 -20.46 8.34
CA ASN A 254 -20.53 -19.95 7.27
C ASN A 254 -21.80 -19.23 7.78
N VAL A 255 -21.61 -18.26 8.67
CA VAL A 255 -22.68 -17.47 9.29
C VAL A 255 -22.31 -15.98 9.32
N ASN A 256 -23.32 -15.12 9.51
CA ASN A 256 -23.14 -13.69 9.75
C ASN A 256 -23.57 -13.37 11.19
N ILE A 257 -22.80 -12.52 11.88
CA ILE A 257 -23.12 -12.01 13.22
C ILE A 257 -23.37 -10.51 13.10
N ASP A 258 -24.57 -10.09 13.44
CA ASP A 258 -25.01 -8.70 13.39
C ASP A 258 -24.59 -7.95 14.66
N SER A 259 -24.98 -8.47 15.81
CA SER A 259 -24.74 -7.80 17.08
C SER A 259 -24.67 -8.80 18.23
N VAL A 260 -24.03 -8.39 19.33
CA VAL A 260 -23.85 -9.21 20.53
C VAL A 260 -24.28 -8.44 21.77
N ALA A 261 -24.75 -9.14 22.79
CA ALA A 261 -25.03 -8.56 24.09
C ALA A 261 -24.67 -9.55 25.21
N LEU A 262 -24.02 -9.06 26.25
CA LEU A 262 -23.87 -9.81 27.50
C LEU A 262 -24.97 -9.38 28.47
N VAL A 263 -25.94 -10.25 28.72
CA VAL A 263 -27.12 -9.97 29.55
C VAL A 263 -27.19 -10.89 30.77
N THR A 264 -28.04 -10.57 31.74
CA THR A 264 -28.37 -11.53 32.81
C THR A 264 -29.27 -12.64 32.25
N PRO A 265 -29.09 -13.92 32.62
CA PRO A 265 -29.93 -15.02 32.13
C PRO A 265 -31.43 -14.73 32.28
N GLY A 266 -32.19 -14.92 31.20
CA GLY A 266 -33.63 -14.64 31.15
C GLY A 266 -34.03 -13.19 30.89
N ALA A 267 -33.06 -12.25 30.79
CA ALA A 267 -33.33 -10.92 30.24
C ALA A 267 -33.61 -11.00 28.73
N GLY A 268 -34.41 -10.05 28.22
CA GLY A 268 -34.62 -9.92 26.79
C GLY A 268 -33.39 -9.34 26.09
N TYR A 269 -33.23 -9.67 24.80
CA TYR A 269 -32.19 -9.08 23.97
C TYR A 269 -32.41 -7.56 23.85
N PRO A 270 -31.40 -6.73 24.15
CA PRO A 270 -31.56 -5.28 24.13
C PRO A 270 -31.80 -4.77 22.70
N ALA A 271 -32.60 -3.72 22.57
CA ALA A 271 -32.65 -2.96 21.33
C ALA A 271 -31.33 -2.18 21.15
N PRO A 272 -30.96 -1.81 19.91
CA PRO A 272 -29.84 -0.93 19.67
C PRO A 272 -29.96 0.33 20.53
N PRO A 273 -28.88 0.78 21.18
CA PRO A 273 -28.92 2.02 21.92
C PRO A 273 -29.32 3.15 20.95
N PRO A 274 -30.23 4.07 21.34
CA PRO A 274 -30.51 5.22 20.51
C PRO A 274 -29.20 5.99 20.28
N PRO A 275 -28.96 6.54 19.07
CA PRO A 275 -27.77 7.34 18.83
C PRO A 275 -27.77 8.53 19.79
N VAL A 276 -26.86 8.52 20.76
CA VAL A 276 -26.67 9.63 21.69
C VAL A 276 -25.60 10.52 21.11
N ALA A 277 -25.95 11.77 20.82
CA ALA A 277 -24.98 12.75 20.38
C ALA A 277 -23.87 12.88 21.44
N SER A 278 -22.61 12.80 21.00
CA SER A 278 -21.48 12.89 21.91
C SER A 278 -21.12 14.35 22.18
N ASN A 279 -20.68 14.63 23.41
CA ASN A 279 -20.16 15.95 23.76
C ASN A 279 -18.87 16.20 22.99
N CYS A 280 -18.78 17.36 22.33
CA CYS A 280 -17.56 17.84 21.72
C CYS A 280 -16.83 18.78 22.69
N PRO A 281 -15.73 18.37 23.36
CA PRO A 281 -15.02 19.23 24.28
C PRO A 281 -14.32 20.38 23.55
N TYR A 282 -14.38 21.59 24.12
CA TYR A 282 -13.63 22.74 23.64
C TYR A 282 -12.13 22.42 23.50
N GLY A 283 -11.55 22.73 22.35
CA GLY A 283 -10.16 22.42 22.01
C GLY A 283 -9.90 20.98 21.53
N GLY A 284 -10.92 20.11 21.53
CA GLY A 284 -10.84 18.76 20.98
C GLY A 284 -11.35 18.67 19.54
N VAL A 285 -10.88 17.64 18.83
CA VAL A 285 -11.44 17.19 17.56
C VAL A 285 -12.56 16.19 17.85
N CYS A 286 -13.68 16.34 17.16
CA CYS A 286 -14.88 15.55 17.38
C CYS A 286 -15.40 15.04 16.04
N GLU A 287 -15.82 13.78 16.02
CA GLU A 287 -16.46 13.16 14.86
C GLU A 287 -17.80 13.85 14.59
N ALA A 288 -18.03 14.29 13.36
CA ALA A 288 -19.25 14.99 12.97
C ALA A 288 -20.46 14.06 13.04
N GLU A 289 -20.27 12.77 12.73
CA GLU A 289 -21.32 11.77 12.80
C GLU A 289 -21.78 11.45 14.23
N ALA A 290 -21.07 11.95 15.24
CA ALA A 290 -21.50 11.93 16.63
C ALA A 290 -22.42 13.11 17.00
N GLY A 291 -22.79 13.96 16.04
CA GLY A 291 -23.74 15.05 16.19
C GLY A 291 -25.22 14.62 16.21
N THR A 292 -26.12 15.59 16.24
CA THR A 292 -27.57 15.37 16.07
C THR A 292 -28.01 15.83 14.68
N PHE A 293 -28.43 14.88 13.85
CA PHE A 293 -28.85 15.16 12.48
C PHE A 293 -30.28 15.72 12.41
N GLY A 294 -30.50 16.58 11.41
CA GLY A 294 -31.81 17.04 10.97
C GLY A 294 -31.95 16.85 9.45
N GLY A 295 -33.18 16.71 8.97
CA GLY A 295 -33.47 16.56 7.54
C GLY A 295 -32.90 15.26 6.96
N SER A 296 -32.19 15.35 5.83
CA SER A 296 -31.62 14.21 5.10
C SER A 296 -30.19 13.86 5.49
N ALA A 297 -29.59 14.54 6.47
CA ALA A 297 -28.24 14.25 6.92
C ALA A 297 -28.17 12.83 7.52
N ALA A 298 -27.13 12.08 7.16
CA ALA A 298 -26.93 10.71 7.60
C ALA A 298 -25.44 10.36 7.68
N THR A 299 -25.10 9.39 8.52
CA THR A 299 -23.75 8.81 8.55
C THR A 299 -23.50 7.99 7.29
N ALA A 300 -22.31 8.12 6.73
CA ALA A 300 -21.83 7.35 5.59
C ALA A 300 -20.37 6.90 5.79
N THR A 301 -19.94 5.93 4.99
CA THR A 301 -18.62 5.26 5.07
C THR A 301 -18.11 4.83 3.69
N ASP A 302 -18.71 5.35 2.61
CA ASP A 302 -18.47 4.94 1.22
C ASP A 302 -17.30 5.66 0.54
N HIS A 303 -16.53 6.43 1.32
CA HIS A 303 -15.31 7.12 0.92
C HIS A 303 -14.17 6.82 1.90
N ASN A 304 -12.93 6.97 1.45
CA ASN A 304 -11.74 6.69 2.27
C ASN A 304 -11.31 7.91 3.11
N ASP A 305 -10.31 7.72 3.97
CA ASP A 305 -9.58 8.79 4.67
C ASP A 305 -10.43 9.69 5.61
N TYR A 306 -11.59 9.20 6.07
CA TYR A 306 -12.34 9.79 7.19
C TYR A 306 -11.82 9.29 8.54
N SER A 307 -12.01 10.04 9.63
CA SER A 307 -11.67 9.60 10.98
C SER A 307 -12.83 8.91 11.70
N GLY A 308 -12.51 8.19 12.77
CA GLY A 308 -13.54 7.61 13.62
C GLY A 308 -14.35 6.54 12.90
N ALA A 309 -15.68 6.66 12.99
CA ALA A 309 -16.58 5.63 12.48
C ALA A 309 -17.08 5.97 11.08
N GLY A 310 -17.25 7.23 10.72
CA GLY A 310 -17.76 7.60 9.41
C GLY A 310 -17.67 9.09 9.19
N PHE A 311 -18.58 9.61 8.39
CA PHE A 311 -18.74 11.04 8.19
C PHE A 311 -20.22 11.37 7.97
N VAL A 312 -20.58 12.63 8.09
CA VAL A 312 -21.91 13.14 7.76
C VAL A 312 -21.99 13.42 6.27
N ALA A 313 -22.88 12.70 5.59
CA ALA A 313 -23.27 12.93 4.20
C ALA A 313 -24.71 13.45 4.11
N GLY A 314 -25.23 13.60 2.90
CA GLY A 314 -26.65 13.89 2.69
C GLY A 314 -27.10 15.29 3.14
N LEU A 315 -26.17 16.23 3.30
CA LEU A 315 -26.46 17.63 3.64
C LEU A 315 -27.13 18.36 2.45
N GLY A 316 -28.44 18.13 2.28
CA GLY A 316 -29.32 18.79 1.31
C GLY A 316 -30.32 19.76 1.96
N THR A 317 -31.44 20.05 1.28
CA THR A 317 -32.48 20.96 1.79
C THR A 317 -32.90 20.67 3.22
N GLY A 318 -32.78 21.66 4.11
CA GLY A 318 -33.23 21.54 5.51
C GLY A 318 -32.46 20.49 6.32
N ALA A 319 -31.40 19.92 5.74
CA ALA A 319 -30.50 19.04 6.45
C ALA A 319 -29.55 19.85 7.33
N SER A 320 -29.24 19.31 8.48
CA SER A 320 -28.30 19.90 9.41
C SER A 320 -27.58 18.86 10.22
N ASP A 321 -26.38 19.18 10.65
CA ASP A 321 -25.67 18.51 11.71
C ASP A 321 -25.49 19.47 12.88
N LYS A 322 -25.84 19.02 14.09
CA LYS A 322 -25.78 19.82 15.30
C LYS A 322 -24.79 19.20 16.29
N ILE A 323 -23.74 19.94 16.55
CA ILE A 323 -22.63 19.57 17.41
C ILE A 323 -22.82 20.18 18.79
N HIS A 324 -22.74 19.35 19.83
CA HIS A 324 -22.90 19.79 21.21
C HIS A 324 -21.55 20.11 21.85
N VAL A 325 -21.15 21.38 21.79
CA VAL A 325 -19.84 21.86 22.26
C VAL A 325 -19.89 22.14 23.75
N THR A 326 -18.95 21.57 24.52
CA THR A 326 -18.90 21.69 25.99
C THR A 326 -17.61 22.35 26.47
N GLY A 327 -17.66 22.99 27.64
CA GLY A 327 -16.45 23.55 28.29
C GLY A 327 -15.91 24.83 27.64
N VAL A 328 -16.72 25.59 26.91
CA VAL A 328 -16.32 26.88 26.35
C VAL A 328 -15.97 27.85 27.49
N PRO A 329 -14.77 28.44 27.55
CA PRO A 329 -14.29 29.11 28.76
C PRO A 329 -14.99 30.44 29.06
N ALA A 330 -15.39 31.18 28.03
CA ALA A 330 -16.07 32.47 28.16
C ALA A 330 -17.00 32.73 26.97
N ALA A 331 -17.93 33.69 27.09
CA ALA A 331 -18.69 34.14 25.93
C ALA A 331 -17.78 34.95 24.99
N GLY A 332 -17.80 34.68 23.69
CA GLY A 332 -16.91 35.37 22.75
C GLY A 332 -16.85 34.76 21.35
N ALA A 333 -15.93 35.31 20.55
CA ALA A 333 -15.62 34.81 19.22
C ALA A 333 -14.55 33.71 19.30
N TYR A 334 -14.80 32.64 18.56
CA TYR A 334 -13.96 31.44 18.47
C TYR A 334 -13.80 31.04 17.00
N SER A 335 -12.96 30.05 16.75
CA SER A 335 -12.84 29.40 15.46
C SER A 335 -13.52 28.05 15.49
N LEU A 336 -14.47 27.83 14.59
CA LEU A 336 -14.95 26.49 14.22
C LEU A 336 -14.05 25.96 13.11
N GLN A 337 -13.41 24.84 13.34
CA GLN A 337 -12.66 24.11 12.34
C GLN A 337 -13.53 23.00 11.78
N LEU A 338 -13.62 22.91 10.46
CA LEU A 338 -14.46 21.96 9.74
C LEU A 338 -13.58 21.17 8.77
N ARG A 339 -13.49 19.85 8.96
CA ARG A 339 -12.92 18.93 7.97
C ARG A 339 -14.03 18.39 7.09
N TYR A 340 -13.86 18.51 5.79
CA TYR A 340 -14.90 18.20 4.82
C TYR A 340 -14.30 17.72 3.50
N SER A 341 -15.16 17.10 2.68
CA SER A 341 -14.86 16.76 1.29
C SER A 341 -15.88 17.43 0.36
N ASN A 342 -15.39 17.95 -0.77
CA ASN A 342 -16.16 18.69 -1.77
C ASN A 342 -15.65 18.37 -3.19
N ALA A 343 -15.95 17.18 -3.70
CA ALA A 343 -15.53 16.75 -5.04
C ALA A 343 -16.34 17.39 -6.19
N GLN A 344 -17.00 18.51 -5.94
CA GLN A 344 -17.79 19.25 -6.91
C GLN A 344 -16.88 20.13 -7.79
N SER A 345 -17.42 20.65 -8.90
CA SER A 345 -16.67 21.51 -9.83
C SER A 345 -16.42 22.93 -9.32
N ALA A 346 -17.02 23.33 -8.19
CA ALA A 346 -16.91 24.68 -7.64
C ALA A 346 -17.09 24.68 -6.11
N PRO A 347 -16.60 25.72 -5.41
CA PRO A 347 -16.84 25.90 -3.98
C PRO A 347 -18.33 25.89 -3.63
N ARG A 348 -18.69 25.28 -2.49
CA ARG A 348 -20.08 25.11 -2.05
C ARG A 348 -20.35 25.84 -0.72
N PRO A 349 -21.48 26.55 -0.56
CA PRO A 349 -21.80 27.24 0.69
C PRO A 349 -22.47 26.30 1.70
N VAL A 350 -22.10 26.40 2.98
CA VAL A 350 -22.82 25.86 4.14
C VAL A 350 -23.21 26.99 5.08
N THR A 351 -24.13 26.75 6.01
CA THR A 351 -24.45 27.68 7.10
C THR A 351 -23.86 27.18 8.40
N VAL A 352 -23.19 28.05 9.14
CA VAL A 352 -22.71 27.81 10.50
C VAL A 352 -23.42 28.79 11.42
N GLN A 353 -24.30 28.29 12.29
CA GLN A 353 -25.19 29.11 13.13
C GLN A 353 -25.91 30.23 12.33
N GLY A 354 -26.37 29.90 11.11
CA GLY A 354 -27.06 30.84 10.22
C GLY A 354 -26.15 31.77 9.40
N THR A 355 -24.83 31.71 9.56
CA THR A 355 -23.86 32.48 8.76
C THR A 355 -23.34 31.63 7.60
N SER A 356 -23.37 32.15 6.36
CA SER A 356 -22.86 31.42 5.19
C SER A 356 -21.33 31.34 5.16
N VAL A 357 -20.80 30.15 4.93
CA VAL A 357 -19.37 29.82 4.82
C VAL A 357 -19.15 29.07 3.52
N SER A 358 -18.21 29.52 2.68
CA SER A 358 -17.87 28.84 1.43
C SER A 358 -16.78 27.80 1.67
N LEU A 359 -17.03 26.58 1.21
CA LEU A 359 -16.11 25.45 1.27
C LEU A 359 -15.45 25.23 -0.11
N PRO A 360 -14.15 25.51 -0.27
CA PRO A 360 -13.38 25.16 -1.48
C PRO A 360 -13.53 23.71 -1.93
N THR A 361 -13.20 23.42 -3.19
CA THR A 361 -13.24 22.06 -3.75
C THR A 361 -12.10 21.18 -3.24
N THR A 362 -12.33 19.87 -3.23
CA THR A 362 -11.32 18.81 -3.10
C THR A 362 -11.25 18.03 -4.41
N SER A 363 -10.13 17.36 -4.69
CA SER A 363 -9.89 16.65 -5.96
C SER A 363 -10.83 15.45 -6.17
N SER A 364 -11.24 14.81 -5.09
CA SER A 364 -12.10 13.63 -5.06
C SER A 364 -12.92 13.62 -3.76
N TRP A 365 -13.84 12.66 -3.65
CA TRP A 365 -14.60 12.46 -2.41
C TRP A 365 -13.75 11.84 -1.29
N ASP A 366 -12.69 11.12 -1.65
CA ASP A 366 -11.68 10.58 -0.72
C ASP A 366 -10.67 11.64 -0.27
N ALA A 367 -10.61 12.80 -0.93
CA ALA A 367 -9.72 13.90 -0.56
C ALA A 367 -10.42 14.84 0.44
N TRP A 368 -9.74 15.17 1.54
CA TRP A 368 -10.30 15.94 2.64
C TRP A 368 -9.55 17.23 2.92
N ARG A 369 -10.28 18.25 3.38
CA ARG A 369 -9.73 19.57 3.71
C ARG A 369 -10.28 20.07 5.02
N THR A 370 -9.43 20.64 5.85
CA THR A 370 -9.85 21.41 7.04
C THR A 370 -9.79 22.91 6.77
N ILE A 371 -10.84 23.63 7.14
CA ILE A 371 -10.85 25.10 7.17
C ILE A 371 -11.19 25.62 8.57
N ALA A 372 -10.88 26.88 8.83
CA ALA A 372 -11.31 27.61 10.01
C ALA A 372 -12.32 28.72 9.63
N THR A 373 -13.44 28.79 10.33
CA THR A 373 -14.44 29.84 10.17
C THR A 373 -14.85 30.42 11.53
N PRO A 374 -15.13 31.73 11.64
CA PRO A 374 -15.54 32.33 12.91
C PRO A 374 -16.89 31.80 13.42
N VAL A 375 -17.01 31.62 14.73
CA VAL A 375 -18.27 31.31 15.42
C VAL A 375 -18.36 32.09 16.74
N THR A 376 -19.56 32.48 17.17
CA THR A 376 -19.76 33.18 18.47
C THR A 376 -20.48 32.26 19.42
N LEU A 377 -19.90 32.03 20.60
CA LEU A 377 -20.42 31.07 21.59
C LEU A 377 -20.59 31.74 22.95
N ALA A 378 -21.53 31.24 23.75
CA ALA A 378 -21.63 31.54 25.17
C ALA A 378 -20.60 30.74 25.99
N ALA A 379 -20.37 31.15 27.24
CA ALA A 379 -19.59 30.34 28.18
C ALA A 379 -20.33 29.03 28.52
N GLY A 380 -19.60 27.94 28.73
CA GLY A 380 -20.15 26.63 29.06
C GLY A 380 -20.50 25.83 27.81
N THR A 381 -21.77 25.44 27.69
CA THR A 381 -22.25 24.50 26.68
C THR A 381 -23.02 25.22 25.58
N ASN A 382 -22.79 24.83 24.32
CA ASN A 382 -23.38 25.45 23.14
C ASN A 382 -23.75 24.40 22.10
N ASP A 383 -24.81 24.65 21.33
CA ASP A 383 -25.08 23.91 20.11
C ASP A 383 -24.53 24.70 18.91
N VAL A 384 -23.69 24.05 18.10
CA VAL A 384 -23.22 24.59 16.82
C VAL A 384 -23.92 23.80 15.72
N THR A 385 -24.80 24.47 14.98
CA THR A 385 -25.51 23.85 13.86
C THR A 385 -24.85 24.22 12.54
N ILE A 386 -24.46 23.19 11.80
CA ILE A 386 -24.02 23.25 10.42
C ILE A 386 -25.21 22.83 9.56
N GLY A 387 -25.68 23.69 8.67
CA GLY A 387 -26.86 23.41 7.84
C GLY A 387 -26.64 23.78 6.37
N CYS A 388 -27.54 23.35 5.51
CA CYS A 388 -27.50 23.75 4.10
C CYS A 388 -28.43 24.94 3.79
N PRO A 389 -27.94 26.04 3.19
CA PRO A 389 -28.76 27.23 2.92
C PRO A 389 -29.78 27.07 1.79
N ASP A 390 -29.51 26.23 0.78
CA ASP A 390 -30.37 26.02 -0.39
C ASP A 390 -30.44 24.53 -0.81
N ALA A 391 -31.54 24.16 -1.44
CA ALA A 391 -32.00 22.81 -1.69
C ALA A 391 -31.06 21.92 -2.53
N SER A 392 -30.21 22.52 -3.34
CA SER A 392 -29.28 21.85 -4.25
C SER A 392 -27.82 22.27 -4.04
N SER A 393 -27.53 23.12 -3.04
CA SER A 393 -26.29 23.90 -3.05
C SER A 393 -25.11 23.28 -2.31
N CYS A 394 -25.33 22.44 -1.28
CA CYS A 394 -24.24 21.88 -0.50
C CYS A 394 -23.70 20.61 -1.16
N GLN A 395 -24.38 19.46 -0.99
CA GLN A 395 -23.89 18.16 -1.45
C GLN A 395 -22.41 17.97 -1.07
N LEU A 396 -22.14 17.89 0.23
CA LEU A 396 -20.81 17.86 0.85
C LEU A 396 -20.77 16.77 1.92
N ASN A 397 -19.57 16.32 2.25
CA ASN A 397 -19.33 15.41 3.38
C ASN A 397 -18.60 16.17 4.49
N ILE A 398 -19.01 16.01 5.75
CA ILE A 398 -18.33 16.58 6.92
C ILE A 398 -17.85 15.44 7.80
N ASP A 399 -16.56 15.43 8.09
CA ASP A 399 -15.90 14.36 8.84
C ASP A 399 -15.70 14.76 10.29
N THR A 400 -14.94 15.83 10.55
CA THR A 400 -14.66 16.28 11.92
C THR A 400 -14.88 17.77 12.11
N VAL A 401 -15.14 18.11 13.38
CA VAL A 401 -15.37 19.46 13.85
C VAL A 401 -14.52 19.73 15.10
N ALA A 402 -14.04 20.97 15.24
CA ALA A 402 -13.39 21.41 16.46
C ALA A 402 -13.70 22.88 16.76
N VAL A 403 -13.85 23.24 18.03
CA VAL A 403 -13.97 24.64 18.46
C VAL A 403 -12.72 25.04 19.23
N THR A 404 -12.04 26.07 18.74
CA THR A 404 -10.73 26.53 19.25
C THR A 404 -10.71 28.05 19.44
N PRO A 405 -9.74 28.61 20.20
CA PRO A 405 -9.47 30.04 20.15
C PRO A 405 -9.28 30.55 18.70
N SER A 406 -9.69 31.80 18.43
CA SER A 406 -9.41 32.42 17.13
C SER A 406 -7.90 32.48 16.86
N GLY A 407 -7.47 32.04 15.68
CA GLY A 407 -6.06 32.01 15.29
C GLY A 407 -5.27 30.78 15.76
N SER A 408 -5.93 29.81 16.40
CA SER A 408 -5.31 28.50 16.67
C SER A 408 -4.92 27.77 15.37
N PRO A 409 -3.84 26.96 15.38
CA PRO A 409 -3.54 26.04 14.31
C PRO A 409 -4.73 25.10 14.02
N LEU A 410 -4.84 24.65 12.77
CA LEU A 410 -5.79 23.61 12.43
C LEU A 410 -5.39 22.31 13.14
N LEU A 411 -6.36 21.67 13.78
CA LEU A 411 -6.18 20.41 14.47
C LEU A 411 -6.32 19.27 13.45
N ALA A 412 -5.32 18.40 13.41
CA ALA A 412 -5.35 17.14 12.70
C ALA A 412 -6.21 16.12 13.47
N PRO A 413 -7.20 15.48 12.80
CA PRO A 413 -7.89 14.31 13.33
C PRO A 413 -7.01 13.06 13.24
N HIS A 414 -7.42 12.00 13.94
CA HIS A 414 -6.89 10.66 13.70
C HIS A 414 -7.54 10.04 12.46
N ALA A 415 -7.29 10.64 11.30
CA ALA A 415 -7.76 10.17 10.00
C ALA A 415 -6.61 9.47 9.25
N PRO A 416 -6.85 8.30 8.64
CA PRO A 416 -5.83 7.63 7.83
C PRO A 416 -5.52 8.46 6.58
N LEU A 417 -4.31 8.26 6.06
CA LEU A 417 -3.80 8.94 4.86
C LEU A 417 -3.46 7.90 3.80
N GLY A 418 -4.35 7.75 2.82
CA GLY A 418 -4.33 6.66 1.85
C GLY A 418 -4.74 5.32 2.48
N GLY A 419 -4.65 4.27 1.66
CA GLY A 419 -4.85 2.91 2.13
C GLY A 419 -4.42 1.89 1.07
N TYR A 420 -4.59 0.62 1.40
CA TYR A 420 -4.25 -0.50 0.53
C TYR A 420 -5.42 -1.46 0.36
N ARG A 421 -5.35 -2.28 -0.69
CA ARG A 421 -6.34 -3.34 -0.96
C ARG A 421 -5.63 -4.54 -1.60
N ARG A 422 -6.19 -5.75 -1.46
CA ARG A 422 -5.59 -6.94 -2.11
C ARG A 422 -5.56 -6.81 -3.63
N GLY A 423 -6.62 -6.26 -4.20
CA GLY A 423 -6.78 -6.04 -5.63
C GLY A 423 -8.00 -5.15 -5.91
N LEU A 424 -7.91 -4.39 -6.99
CA LEU A 424 -8.93 -3.53 -7.58
C LEU A 424 -9.80 -4.26 -8.60
N ASP A 425 -9.81 -5.59 -8.51
CA ASP A 425 -10.57 -6.43 -9.40
C ASP A 425 -12.07 -6.11 -9.41
N GLY A 426 -12.61 -5.92 -10.61
CA GLY A 426 -14.01 -5.57 -10.80
C GLY A 426 -14.39 -4.16 -10.32
N VAL A 427 -13.40 -3.33 -9.93
CA VAL A 427 -13.66 -1.94 -9.56
C VAL A 427 -14.03 -1.14 -10.81
N ASN A 428 -15.20 -0.52 -10.74
CA ASN A 428 -15.74 0.39 -11.75
C ASN A 428 -16.03 1.75 -11.09
N GLY A 429 -14.97 2.48 -10.75
CA GLY A 429 -15.04 3.76 -10.04
C GLY A 429 -14.11 3.79 -8.83
N TYR A 430 -14.67 4.14 -7.67
CA TYR A 430 -13.95 4.23 -6.40
C TYR A 430 -14.13 2.93 -5.60
N ALA A 431 -13.19 2.68 -4.69
CA ALA A 431 -13.24 1.51 -3.83
C ALA A 431 -12.73 1.84 -2.42
N VAL A 432 -13.32 1.19 -1.42
CA VAL A 432 -12.88 1.32 -0.03
C VAL A 432 -11.55 0.59 0.16
N THR A 433 -10.64 1.20 0.92
CA THR A 433 -9.30 0.69 1.23
C THR A 433 -9.15 0.40 2.72
N THR A 434 -8.14 -0.40 3.07
CA THR A 434 -7.72 -0.59 4.46
C THR A 434 -6.64 0.45 4.83
N PRO A 435 -6.76 1.11 5.99
CA PRO A 435 -5.74 2.03 6.50
C PRO A 435 -4.35 1.41 6.64
N GLY A 436 -3.31 2.18 6.29
CA GLY A 436 -1.91 1.81 6.49
C GLY A 436 -1.25 2.45 7.71
N LEU A 437 0.04 2.79 7.56
CA LEU A 437 0.85 3.38 8.62
C LEU A 437 0.47 4.82 8.98
N LEU A 438 0.08 5.62 7.99
CA LEU A 438 0.05 7.08 8.10
C LEU A 438 -1.32 7.60 8.54
N TYR A 439 -1.32 8.47 9.55
CA TYR A 439 -2.49 9.20 10.04
C TYR A 439 -2.16 10.68 10.17
N GLN A 440 -3.17 11.54 10.00
CA GLN A 440 -2.98 13.00 9.96
C GLN A 440 -2.49 13.57 11.31
N ASP A 441 -2.87 12.98 12.44
CA ASP A 441 -2.37 13.36 13.77
C ASP A 441 -1.03 12.70 14.16
N GLY A 442 -0.43 11.96 13.23
CA GLY A 442 0.98 11.62 13.28
C GLY A 442 1.35 10.42 14.14
N TRP A 443 0.41 9.52 14.43
CA TRP A 443 0.70 8.30 15.18
C TRP A 443 -0.07 7.10 14.64
N SER A 444 0.45 5.90 14.87
CA SER A 444 -0.25 4.64 14.55
C SER A 444 0.25 3.49 15.42
N LEU A 445 -0.57 2.44 15.52
CA LEU A 445 -0.18 1.16 16.11
C LEU A 445 -0.05 0.12 14.99
N LEU A 446 1.14 -0.47 14.85
CA LEU A 446 1.30 -1.74 14.15
C LEU A 446 1.14 -2.85 15.18
N ASP A 447 -0.01 -3.53 15.17
CA ASP A 447 -0.23 -4.71 16.00
C ASP A 447 0.40 -5.95 15.33
N ASP A 448 1.41 -6.53 15.98
CA ASP A 448 2.16 -7.68 15.48
C ASP A 448 1.84 -8.94 16.30
N THR A 449 0.84 -8.88 17.19
CA THR A 449 0.51 -9.94 18.16
C THR A 449 0.22 -11.27 17.48
N THR A 450 -0.44 -11.23 16.32
CA THR A 450 -0.91 -12.41 15.60
C THR A 450 0.11 -13.00 14.62
N SER A 451 1.22 -12.30 14.36
CA SER A 451 2.19 -12.74 13.35
C SER A 451 3.02 -13.93 13.81
N ALA A 452 3.42 -14.77 12.86
CA ALA A 452 4.32 -15.89 13.10
C ALA A 452 5.73 -15.39 13.42
N LEU A 453 6.50 -16.20 14.14
CA LEU A 453 7.95 -16.03 14.22
C LEU A 453 8.57 -16.35 12.86
N TYR A 454 9.58 -15.58 12.47
CA TYR A 454 10.28 -15.77 11.20
C TYR A 454 11.78 -15.78 11.40
N THR A 455 12.42 -16.91 11.09
CA THR A 455 13.87 -17.07 11.28
C THR A 455 14.41 -17.97 10.18
N ASN A 456 15.49 -17.55 9.53
CA ASN A 456 16.16 -18.29 8.45
C ASN A 456 15.20 -18.77 7.35
N GLY A 457 14.28 -17.90 6.91
CA GLY A 457 13.32 -18.23 5.85
C GLY A 457 12.13 -19.09 6.28
N SER A 458 12.05 -19.49 7.55
CA SER A 458 11.00 -20.37 8.07
C SER A 458 10.04 -19.62 8.98
N ALA A 459 8.73 -19.78 8.74
CA ALA A 459 7.68 -19.28 9.62
C ALA A 459 7.29 -20.35 10.65
N THR A 460 7.15 -19.97 11.91
CA THR A 460 6.71 -20.85 13.01
C THR A 460 5.75 -20.12 13.93
N GLN A 461 4.82 -20.85 14.56
CA GLN A 461 3.88 -20.24 15.48
C GLN A 461 4.60 -19.66 16.70
N ARG A 462 4.10 -18.52 17.21
CA ARG A 462 4.54 -17.96 18.49
C ARG A 462 4.32 -18.94 19.65
N PRO A 463 5.13 -18.88 20.72
CA PRO A 463 4.89 -19.65 21.93
C PRO A 463 3.49 -19.37 22.51
N SER A 464 2.87 -20.40 23.11
CA SER A 464 1.62 -20.23 23.86
C SER A 464 1.91 -19.57 25.21
N HIS A 465 1.08 -18.59 25.59
CA HIS A 465 1.10 -17.96 26.91
C HIS A 465 0.11 -18.63 27.89
N ASN A 466 -0.21 -19.91 27.67
CA ASN A 466 -1.10 -20.71 28.53
C ASN A 466 -2.48 -20.06 28.77
N GLY A 467 -3.00 -19.35 27.77
CA GLY A 467 -4.28 -18.63 27.85
C GLY A 467 -4.21 -17.28 28.58
N LEU A 468 -3.05 -16.86 29.06
CA LEU A 468 -2.84 -15.52 29.62
C LEU A 468 -2.74 -14.46 28.51
N PRO A 469 -3.12 -13.19 28.78
CA PRO A 469 -3.11 -12.15 27.75
C PRO A 469 -1.70 -11.90 27.21
N TYR A 470 -1.61 -11.76 25.89
CA TYR A 470 -0.37 -11.42 25.18
C TYR A 470 -0.65 -10.33 24.14
N GLN A 471 0.22 -9.32 24.08
CA GLN A 471 0.20 -8.24 23.10
C GLN A 471 1.64 -7.93 22.69
N ASP A 472 1.87 -7.71 21.41
CA ASP A 472 3.17 -7.34 20.86
C ASP A 472 2.95 -6.38 19.68
N GLY A 473 3.23 -5.10 19.87
CA GLY A 473 2.96 -4.08 18.87
C GLY A 473 3.99 -2.97 18.87
N TYR A 474 3.92 -2.11 17.86
CA TYR A 474 4.85 -1.02 17.65
C TYR A 474 4.09 0.29 17.51
N VAL A 475 4.32 1.19 18.46
CA VAL A 475 3.72 2.51 18.47
C VAL A 475 4.63 3.46 17.71
N PHE A 476 4.12 3.97 16.61
CA PHE A 476 4.73 5.04 15.83
C PHE A 476 4.18 6.39 16.30
N GLY A 477 5.05 7.35 16.55
CA GLY A 477 4.70 8.72 16.93
C GLY A 477 5.59 9.72 16.19
N TYR A 478 5.35 9.87 14.89
CA TYR A 478 6.16 10.66 13.96
C TYR A 478 5.63 12.09 13.74
N GLY A 479 4.43 12.42 14.21
CA GLY A 479 3.85 13.75 14.01
C GLY A 479 3.62 14.04 12.52
N HIS A 480 4.01 15.22 12.07
CA HIS A 480 3.98 15.55 10.64
C HIS A 480 5.26 15.12 9.88
N ASP A 481 6.21 14.45 10.54
CA ASP A 481 7.38 13.86 9.86
C ASP A 481 7.03 12.47 9.29
N TYR A 482 6.10 12.44 8.34
CA TYR A 482 5.63 11.19 7.73
C TYR A 482 6.76 10.38 7.08
N GLN A 483 7.77 11.06 6.53
CA GLN A 483 8.95 10.41 5.96
C GLN A 483 9.74 9.66 7.03
N ARG A 484 9.85 10.21 8.24
CA ARG A 484 10.45 9.49 9.37
C ARG A 484 9.65 8.24 9.74
N GLY A 485 8.32 8.32 9.76
CA GLY A 485 7.45 7.16 9.97
C GLY A 485 7.73 6.04 8.97
N LEU A 486 7.81 6.37 7.68
CA LEU A 486 8.13 5.42 6.61
C LEU A 486 9.54 4.83 6.72
N SER A 487 10.53 5.65 7.10
CA SER A 487 11.90 5.17 7.36
C SER A 487 11.97 4.19 8.52
N ASP A 488 11.25 4.48 9.61
CA ASP A 488 11.16 3.56 10.75
C ASP A 488 10.44 2.26 10.35
N LEU A 489 9.36 2.33 9.55
CA LEU A 489 8.67 1.15 9.03
C LEU A 489 9.58 0.30 8.13
N ALA A 490 10.30 0.92 7.19
CA ALA A 490 11.24 0.22 6.31
C ALA A 490 12.37 -0.45 7.10
N LYS A 491 12.86 0.21 8.16
CA LYS A 491 13.88 -0.37 9.02
C LYS A 491 13.34 -1.52 9.87
N LEU A 492 12.11 -1.41 10.35
CA LEU A 492 11.45 -2.42 11.18
C LEU A 492 11.09 -3.67 10.40
N THR A 493 10.44 -3.51 9.25
CA THR A 493 9.80 -4.63 8.53
C THR A 493 10.55 -5.07 7.27
N GLY A 494 11.66 -4.41 6.95
CA GLY A 494 12.35 -4.54 5.68
C GLY A 494 11.87 -3.48 4.67
N PRO A 495 12.76 -2.95 3.83
CA PRO A 495 12.38 -1.95 2.83
C PRO A 495 11.65 -2.57 1.64
N SER A 496 11.12 -1.72 0.75
CA SER A 496 10.73 -2.15 -0.59
C SER A 496 11.96 -2.68 -1.31
N GLU A 497 11.89 -3.89 -1.87
CA GLU A 497 13.01 -4.47 -2.60
C GLU A 497 13.35 -3.62 -3.84
N LEU A 498 14.65 -3.41 -4.11
CA LEU A 498 15.09 -2.71 -5.31
C LEU A 498 15.07 -3.70 -6.48
N LEU A 499 14.14 -3.61 -7.42
CA LEU A 499 14.05 -4.59 -8.52
C LEU A 499 15.25 -4.52 -9.48
N PRO A 500 15.48 -5.51 -10.36
CA PRO A 500 16.39 -5.36 -11.49
C PRO A 500 16.05 -4.12 -12.33
N ARG A 501 17.07 -3.45 -12.90
CA ARG A 501 16.87 -2.17 -13.60
C ARG A 501 15.87 -2.24 -14.76
N TRP A 502 15.88 -3.33 -15.53
CA TRP A 502 14.95 -3.57 -16.65
C TRP A 502 13.48 -3.61 -16.21
N ALA A 503 13.19 -3.96 -14.95
CA ALA A 503 11.82 -4.00 -14.44
C ALA A 503 11.16 -2.61 -14.41
N TYR A 504 11.97 -1.54 -14.43
CA TYR A 504 11.47 -0.16 -14.52
C TYR A 504 11.33 0.35 -15.96
N GLY A 505 11.61 -0.47 -16.98
CA GLY A 505 11.38 -0.17 -18.39
C GLY A 505 9.91 -0.34 -18.80
N VAL A 506 9.68 -0.65 -20.08
CA VAL A 506 8.34 -0.83 -20.66
C VAL A 506 7.97 -2.32 -20.73
N TRP A 507 6.78 -2.66 -20.24
CA TRP A 507 6.24 -4.02 -20.24
C TRP A 507 5.05 -4.12 -21.19
N TYR A 508 5.00 -5.21 -21.97
CA TYR A 508 3.83 -5.55 -22.76
C TYR A 508 3.25 -6.89 -22.34
N SER A 509 1.96 -6.88 -22.08
CA SER A 509 1.13 -8.00 -21.65
C SER A 509 -0.24 -7.88 -22.31
N GLU A 510 -0.90 -9.00 -22.55
CA GLU A 510 -2.28 -9.02 -23.02
C GLU A 510 -2.88 -10.39 -22.76
N TYR A 511 -4.07 -10.43 -22.15
CA TYR A 511 -4.85 -11.65 -22.11
C TYR A 511 -5.46 -11.87 -23.50
N TYR A 512 -4.70 -12.59 -24.32
CA TYR A 512 -5.03 -12.94 -25.70
C TYR A 512 -4.24 -14.20 -26.08
N ASP A 513 -4.78 -15.01 -27.00
CA ASP A 513 -4.15 -16.25 -27.46
C ASP A 513 -2.93 -15.98 -28.37
N ARG A 514 -1.81 -15.63 -27.74
CA ARG A 514 -0.55 -15.30 -28.40
C ARG A 514 0.31 -16.54 -28.64
N THR A 515 0.98 -16.57 -29.79
CA THR A 515 1.92 -17.62 -30.20
C THR A 515 3.34 -17.07 -30.29
N ALA A 516 4.35 -17.94 -30.20
CA ALA A 516 5.75 -17.58 -30.43
C ALA A 516 5.93 -16.81 -31.75
N ALA A 517 5.30 -17.30 -32.83
CA ALA A 517 5.40 -16.69 -34.15
C ALA A 517 4.82 -15.26 -34.20
N GLN A 518 3.76 -14.94 -33.45
CA GLN A 518 3.22 -13.57 -33.40
C GLN A 518 4.17 -12.63 -32.65
N TYR A 519 4.76 -13.08 -31.54
CA TYR A 519 5.77 -12.30 -30.84
C TYR A 519 7.00 -12.03 -31.72
N GLU A 520 7.52 -13.07 -32.37
CA GLU A 520 8.73 -13.03 -33.18
C GLU A 520 8.59 -12.25 -34.48
N ASN A 521 7.47 -12.41 -35.19
CA ASN A 521 7.33 -11.92 -36.57
C ASN A 521 6.42 -10.69 -36.70
N THR A 522 5.63 -10.37 -35.67
CA THR A 522 4.67 -9.27 -35.73
C THR A 522 4.91 -8.24 -34.64
N ILE A 523 4.83 -8.63 -33.36
CA ILE A 523 4.78 -7.70 -32.24
C ILE A 523 6.14 -7.03 -32.02
N LEU A 524 7.19 -7.81 -31.75
CA LEU A 524 8.52 -7.22 -31.51
C LEU A 524 9.06 -6.47 -32.73
N PRO A 525 8.98 -6.99 -33.98
CA PRO A 525 9.39 -6.23 -35.15
C PRO A 525 8.66 -4.89 -35.28
N LYS A 526 7.38 -4.81 -34.87
CA LYS A 526 6.62 -3.55 -34.90
C LYS A 526 7.10 -2.55 -33.84
N PHE A 527 7.38 -3.00 -32.60
CA PHE A 527 8.06 -2.17 -31.60
C PHE A 527 9.36 -1.58 -32.16
N ARG A 528 10.20 -2.42 -32.78
CA ARG A 528 11.48 -1.99 -33.34
C ARG A 528 11.32 -1.05 -34.54
N ALA A 529 10.38 -1.31 -35.44
CA ALA A 529 10.12 -0.49 -36.61
C ALA A 529 9.59 0.91 -36.26
N ASP A 530 8.75 1.00 -35.24
CA ASP A 530 8.17 2.27 -34.77
C ASP A 530 9.10 3.00 -33.77
N GLY A 531 10.21 2.38 -33.35
CA GLY A 531 11.14 2.97 -32.38
C GLY A 531 10.55 3.06 -30.97
N VAL A 532 9.75 2.08 -30.58
CA VAL A 532 9.14 1.95 -29.25
C VAL A 532 9.96 0.94 -28.42
N PRO A 533 10.34 1.28 -27.17
CA PRO A 533 11.08 0.39 -26.30
C PRO A 533 10.22 -0.78 -25.82
N LEU A 534 10.87 -1.88 -25.48
CA LEU A 534 10.25 -3.01 -24.79
C LEU A 534 11.33 -3.76 -24.00
N ASP A 535 11.07 -3.99 -22.71
CA ASP A 535 11.99 -4.65 -21.77
C ASP A 535 11.44 -5.98 -21.27
N VAL A 536 10.13 -6.05 -21.04
CA VAL A 536 9.48 -7.24 -20.48
C VAL A 536 8.33 -7.69 -21.38
N LEU A 537 8.37 -8.95 -21.77
CA LEU A 537 7.29 -9.64 -22.46
C LEU A 537 6.56 -10.55 -21.48
N VAL A 538 5.27 -10.30 -21.30
CA VAL A 538 4.40 -11.11 -20.44
C VAL A 538 3.53 -12.00 -21.32
N THR A 539 3.59 -13.31 -21.11
CA THR A 539 2.67 -14.26 -21.76
C THR A 539 1.59 -14.68 -20.79
N ASP A 540 0.34 -14.38 -21.16
CA ASP A 540 -0.84 -14.69 -20.37
C ASP A 540 -1.28 -16.15 -20.53
N THR A 541 -2.27 -16.59 -19.76
CA THR A 541 -2.60 -17.98 -19.42
C THR A 541 -2.70 -18.96 -20.59
N ASP A 542 -3.05 -18.51 -21.79
CA ASP A 542 -3.32 -19.36 -22.95
C ASP A 542 -2.12 -20.18 -23.47
N PHE A 543 -0.88 -19.89 -23.02
CA PHE A 543 0.29 -20.67 -23.43
C PHE A 543 0.29 -22.11 -22.93
N LYS A 544 -0.54 -22.46 -21.94
CA LYS A 544 -0.46 -23.70 -21.17
C LYS A 544 -1.07 -24.92 -21.87
N SER A 545 -0.60 -26.11 -21.48
CA SER A 545 -1.10 -27.42 -21.87
C SER A 545 -1.02 -28.39 -20.68
N PRO A 546 -1.91 -29.41 -20.57
CA PRO A 546 -3.06 -29.72 -21.43
C PRO A 546 -4.29 -28.84 -21.16
N SER A 547 -4.28 -28.08 -20.07
CA SER A 547 -5.27 -27.07 -19.73
C SER A 547 -4.70 -25.68 -20.02
N THR A 548 -5.49 -24.79 -20.60
CA THR A 548 -5.11 -23.38 -20.83
C THR A 548 -5.17 -22.53 -19.55
N TRP A 549 -5.54 -23.11 -18.41
CA TRP A 549 -5.66 -22.42 -17.12
C TRP A 549 -4.66 -22.98 -16.10
N ASP A 550 -4.74 -24.29 -15.84
CA ASP A 550 -3.97 -25.02 -14.80
C ASP A 550 -3.02 -26.08 -15.39
N GLY A 551 -2.55 -25.86 -16.62
CA GLY A 551 -1.52 -26.68 -17.27
C GLY A 551 -0.12 -26.19 -16.93
N TRP A 552 0.83 -27.13 -16.77
CA TRP A 552 2.21 -26.84 -16.35
C TRP A 552 3.26 -27.07 -17.46
N GLU A 553 2.83 -27.19 -18.70
CA GLU A 553 3.69 -27.24 -19.89
C GLU A 553 3.30 -26.15 -20.89
N MET A 554 4.24 -25.68 -21.72
CA MET A 554 3.91 -24.81 -22.85
C MET A 554 3.30 -25.62 -24.01
N ASP A 555 2.18 -25.17 -24.56
CA ASP A 555 1.49 -25.80 -25.68
C ASP A 555 2.38 -25.84 -26.93
N PRO A 556 2.79 -27.03 -27.40
CA PRO A 556 3.66 -27.17 -28.56
C PRO A 556 3.03 -26.68 -29.87
N ALA A 557 1.71 -26.48 -29.93
CA ALA A 557 1.06 -25.87 -31.10
C ALA A 557 1.32 -24.36 -31.17
N LYS A 558 1.44 -23.69 -30.01
CA LYS A 558 1.65 -22.24 -29.89
C LYS A 558 3.13 -21.87 -29.73
N PHE A 559 3.87 -22.73 -29.03
CA PHE A 559 5.29 -22.61 -28.74
C PHE A 559 5.99 -23.94 -29.11
N PRO A 560 6.27 -24.19 -30.40
CA PRO A 560 6.83 -25.47 -30.85
C PRO A 560 8.22 -25.80 -30.29
N ASP A 561 8.99 -24.78 -29.94
CA ASP A 561 10.28 -24.90 -29.24
C ASP A 561 10.38 -23.78 -28.17
N PRO A 562 9.85 -24.03 -26.96
CA PRO A 562 9.86 -23.05 -25.87
C PRO A 562 11.25 -22.52 -25.53
N LYS A 563 12.25 -23.39 -25.57
CA LYS A 563 13.63 -23.00 -25.30
C LYS A 563 14.14 -22.03 -26.36
N ALA A 564 13.92 -22.33 -27.65
CA ALA A 564 14.31 -21.42 -28.72
C ALA A 564 13.59 -20.08 -28.63
N PHE A 565 12.33 -20.06 -28.19
CA PHE A 565 11.59 -18.82 -27.96
C PHE A 565 12.22 -17.96 -26.85
N PHE A 566 12.54 -18.54 -25.68
CA PHE A 566 13.21 -17.80 -24.61
C PHE A 566 14.63 -17.38 -24.99
N ASP A 567 15.41 -18.23 -25.66
CA ASP A 567 16.74 -17.89 -26.18
C ASP A 567 16.66 -16.72 -27.18
N TRP A 568 15.63 -16.72 -28.06
CA TRP A 568 15.36 -15.61 -28.97
C TRP A 568 15.04 -14.33 -28.19
N SER A 569 14.13 -14.41 -27.22
CA SER A 569 13.71 -13.25 -26.42
C SER A 569 14.88 -12.61 -25.67
N ALA A 570 15.71 -13.43 -25.02
CA ALA A 570 16.94 -12.99 -24.36
C ALA A 570 17.94 -12.35 -25.35
N ALA A 571 18.08 -12.90 -26.57
CA ALA A 571 18.91 -12.31 -27.61
C ALA A 571 18.39 -10.95 -28.11
N GLN A 572 17.10 -10.66 -27.93
CA GLN A 572 16.48 -9.35 -28.21
C GLN A 572 16.56 -8.36 -27.04
N GLY A 573 17.18 -8.76 -25.92
CA GLY A 573 17.32 -7.95 -24.72
C GLY A 573 16.04 -7.85 -23.90
N LEU A 574 15.16 -8.84 -24.00
CA LEU A 574 13.90 -8.92 -23.26
C LEU A 574 14.01 -9.90 -22.09
N HIS A 575 13.26 -9.62 -21.02
CA HIS A 575 12.93 -10.57 -19.96
C HIS A 575 11.48 -11.06 -20.12
N ASN A 576 11.20 -12.27 -19.63
CA ASN A 576 9.92 -12.94 -19.85
C ASN A 576 9.32 -13.44 -18.54
N THR A 577 8.01 -13.26 -18.41
CA THR A 577 7.22 -13.85 -17.33
C THR A 577 5.97 -14.51 -17.88
N LEU A 578 5.53 -15.54 -17.17
CA LEU A 578 4.37 -16.35 -17.51
C LEU A 578 3.31 -16.18 -16.41
N ASN A 579 2.06 -15.89 -16.81
CA ASN A 579 0.90 -15.95 -15.91
C ASN A 579 0.68 -17.39 -15.46
N ILE A 580 0.48 -17.65 -14.17
CA ILE A 580 0.14 -18.97 -13.62
C ILE A 580 -1.00 -18.91 -12.60
N HIS A 581 -1.69 -20.04 -12.51
CA HIS A 581 -2.77 -20.30 -11.55
C HIS A 581 -2.34 -21.44 -10.62
N PRO A 582 -2.58 -21.33 -9.31
CA PRO A 582 -1.97 -22.24 -8.36
C PRO A 582 -2.74 -23.55 -8.20
N SER A 583 -3.01 -24.28 -9.27
CA SER A 583 -3.62 -25.61 -9.19
C SER A 583 -3.13 -26.51 -10.32
N ILE A 584 -3.49 -27.80 -10.30
CA ILE A 584 -3.07 -28.75 -11.33
C ILE A 584 -4.21 -29.69 -11.72
N VAL A 585 -4.46 -29.83 -13.02
CA VAL A 585 -5.46 -30.77 -13.54
C VAL A 585 -4.99 -32.23 -13.39
N PRO A 586 -5.89 -33.20 -13.13
CA PRO A 586 -5.54 -34.61 -12.93
C PRO A 586 -4.85 -35.28 -14.13
N ASN A 587 -5.07 -34.76 -15.34
CA ASN A 587 -4.49 -35.27 -16.59
C ASN A 587 -3.18 -34.56 -16.98
N ASP A 588 -2.69 -33.62 -16.17
CA ASP A 588 -1.38 -33.00 -16.40
C ASP A 588 -0.26 -34.05 -16.26
N PRO A 589 0.71 -34.14 -17.19
CA PRO A 589 1.82 -35.07 -17.09
C PRO A 589 2.66 -34.94 -15.81
N GLN A 590 2.70 -33.76 -15.19
CA GLN A 590 3.45 -33.49 -13.96
C GLN A 590 2.68 -33.89 -12.69
N TYR A 591 1.35 -34.07 -12.77
CA TYR A 591 0.51 -34.38 -11.60
C TYR A 591 0.98 -35.61 -10.80
N PRO A 592 1.32 -36.77 -11.41
CA PRO A 592 1.79 -37.92 -10.65
C PRO A 592 3.04 -37.64 -9.80
N GLN A 593 3.98 -36.84 -10.32
CA GLN A 593 5.17 -36.44 -9.58
C GLN A 593 4.84 -35.42 -8.49
N ALA A 594 3.99 -34.43 -8.77
CA ALA A 594 3.54 -33.46 -7.78
C ALA A 594 2.85 -34.16 -6.59
N GLN A 595 1.95 -35.11 -6.86
CA GLN A 595 1.26 -35.88 -5.83
C GLN A 595 2.21 -36.79 -5.05
N ALA A 596 3.25 -37.35 -5.69
CA ALA A 596 4.28 -38.12 -5.00
C ALA A 596 5.15 -37.25 -4.09
N THR A 597 5.61 -36.08 -4.57
CA THR A 597 6.36 -35.10 -3.77
C THR A 597 5.54 -34.63 -2.56
N ALA A 598 4.23 -34.40 -2.76
CA ALA A 598 3.30 -34.02 -1.70
C ALA A 598 2.90 -35.18 -0.76
N HIS A 599 3.47 -36.37 -0.90
CA HIS A 599 3.12 -37.57 -0.12
C HIS A 599 1.62 -37.94 -0.16
N ASN A 600 1.00 -37.84 -1.34
CA ASN A 600 -0.44 -37.98 -1.57
C ASN A 600 -1.31 -36.97 -0.81
N GLY A 601 -0.74 -35.81 -0.47
CA GLY A 601 -1.39 -34.77 0.32
C GLY A 601 -2.22 -33.77 -0.49
N LEU A 602 -2.12 -33.74 -1.83
CA LEU A 602 -2.93 -32.83 -2.64
C LEU A 602 -4.39 -33.29 -2.64
N THR A 603 -5.29 -32.32 -2.51
CA THR A 603 -6.74 -32.57 -2.46
C THR A 603 -7.40 -32.05 -3.71
N LEU A 604 -8.32 -32.84 -4.27
CA LEU A 604 -9.16 -32.41 -5.40
C LEU A 604 -10.21 -31.40 -4.90
N GLN A 605 -10.26 -30.23 -5.51
CA GLN A 605 -11.29 -29.21 -5.31
C GLN A 605 -11.80 -28.76 -6.69
N GLY A 606 -13.10 -28.95 -6.92
CA GLY A 606 -13.65 -28.85 -8.28
C GLY A 606 -12.99 -29.89 -9.18
N ASP A 607 -12.46 -29.45 -10.32
CA ASP A 607 -11.79 -30.31 -11.30
C ASP A 607 -10.25 -30.32 -11.14
N ASN A 608 -9.70 -29.61 -10.14
CA ASN A 608 -8.26 -29.39 -9.97
C ASN A 608 -7.74 -29.84 -8.60
N TYR A 609 -6.48 -30.28 -8.54
CA TYR A 609 -5.78 -30.49 -7.28
C TYR A 609 -5.16 -29.18 -6.79
N VAL A 610 -5.34 -28.88 -5.51
CA VAL A 610 -4.86 -27.66 -4.88
C VAL A 610 -3.74 -27.93 -3.87
N PHE A 611 -2.97 -26.88 -3.58
CA PHE A 611 -1.81 -26.89 -2.71
C PHE A 611 -2.08 -26.12 -1.42
N ASP A 612 -1.60 -26.66 -0.32
CA ASP A 612 -1.45 -25.96 0.95
C ASP A 612 0.04 -25.59 1.11
N TRP A 613 0.39 -24.35 0.76
CA TRP A 613 1.76 -23.84 0.86
C TRP A 613 2.29 -23.71 2.28
N GLY A 614 1.42 -23.93 3.28
CA GLY A 614 1.85 -24.08 4.66
C GLY A 614 2.51 -25.42 4.96
N LYS A 615 2.31 -26.43 4.11
CA LYS A 615 2.96 -27.74 4.22
C LYS A 615 4.20 -27.79 3.33
N PRO A 616 5.40 -28.02 3.91
CA PRO A 616 6.66 -27.98 3.15
C PRO A 616 6.67 -28.87 1.89
N ASP A 617 6.12 -30.08 1.98
CA ASP A 617 6.10 -31.02 0.85
C ASP A 617 5.15 -30.59 -0.27
N GLN A 618 4.04 -29.93 0.05
CA GLN A 618 3.11 -29.39 -0.95
C GLN A 618 3.64 -28.10 -1.57
N LEU A 619 4.25 -27.22 -0.76
CA LEU A 619 4.98 -26.05 -1.29
C LEU A 619 6.09 -26.49 -2.24
N LYS A 620 6.86 -27.52 -1.87
CA LYS A 620 7.87 -28.08 -2.76
C LYS A 620 7.24 -28.64 -4.04
N ALA A 621 6.18 -29.45 -3.93
CA ALA A 621 5.48 -29.99 -5.09
C ALA A 621 4.99 -28.90 -6.04
N TYR A 622 4.51 -27.77 -5.50
CA TYR A 622 4.09 -26.61 -6.27
C TYR A 622 5.25 -25.92 -6.99
N LEU A 623 6.34 -25.61 -6.28
CA LEU A 623 7.52 -24.98 -6.89
C LEU A 623 8.21 -25.90 -7.91
N ASP A 624 8.15 -27.22 -7.73
CA ASP A 624 8.70 -28.18 -8.69
C ASP A 624 8.03 -28.08 -10.08
N LEU A 625 6.76 -27.65 -10.16
CA LEU A 625 6.03 -27.53 -11.43
C LEU A 625 6.61 -26.47 -12.38
N HIS A 626 7.33 -25.50 -11.84
CA HIS A 626 7.91 -24.39 -12.59
C HIS A 626 9.22 -24.77 -13.29
N GLN A 627 9.89 -25.83 -12.81
CA GLN A 627 11.27 -26.15 -13.15
C GLN A 627 11.51 -26.42 -14.64
N THR A 628 10.55 -27.03 -15.34
CA THR A 628 10.66 -27.29 -16.79
C THR A 628 10.76 -25.98 -17.57
N MET A 629 9.86 -25.04 -17.29
CA MET A 629 9.80 -23.73 -17.98
C MET A 629 10.98 -22.82 -17.58
N GLU A 630 11.42 -22.89 -16.33
CA GLU A 630 12.65 -22.22 -15.87
C GLU A 630 13.90 -22.75 -16.59
N GLN A 631 14.03 -24.07 -16.76
CA GLN A 631 15.13 -24.67 -17.52
C GLN A 631 15.08 -24.33 -19.01
N GLN A 632 13.89 -24.06 -19.55
CA GLN A 632 13.71 -23.58 -20.92
C GLN A 632 14.07 -22.10 -21.07
N GLY A 633 13.90 -21.28 -20.02
CA GLY A 633 14.40 -19.91 -19.96
C GLY A 633 13.43 -18.85 -19.42
N ALA A 634 12.34 -19.23 -18.73
CA ALA A 634 11.49 -18.27 -18.04
C ALA A 634 12.27 -17.55 -16.91
N ASP A 635 12.17 -16.22 -16.83
CA ASP A 635 12.95 -15.40 -15.89
C ASP A 635 12.31 -15.33 -14.50
N PHE A 636 11.00 -15.08 -14.45
CA PHE A 636 10.20 -14.92 -13.24
C PHE A 636 8.72 -15.24 -13.52
N TRP A 637 7.88 -15.12 -12.49
CA TRP A 637 6.50 -15.60 -12.53
C TRP A 637 5.47 -14.53 -12.17
N TRP A 638 4.36 -14.54 -12.90
CA TRP A 638 3.14 -13.83 -12.55
C TRP A 638 2.18 -14.80 -11.88
N LEU A 639 2.08 -14.74 -10.56
CA LEU A 639 1.07 -15.46 -9.80
C LEU A 639 -0.22 -14.64 -9.79
N ASP A 640 -1.19 -15.03 -10.61
CA ASP A 640 -2.49 -14.33 -10.67
C ASP A 640 -3.29 -14.62 -9.40
N TRP A 641 -3.49 -15.91 -9.11
CA TRP A 641 -4.14 -16.44 -7.91
C TRP A 641 -5.46 -15.74 -7.56
N CYS A 642 -6.43 -16.09 -8.39
CA CYS A 642 -7.69 -15.39 -8.52
C CYS A 642 -8.86 -16.31 -8.13
N CYS A 643 -8.78 -17.59 -8.50
CA CYS A 643 -9.98 -18.39 -8.72
C CYS A 643 -9.84 -19.84 -8.18
N GLU A 644 -8.70 -20.16 -7.56
CA GLU A 644 -8.32 -21.52 -7.15
C GLU A 644 -8.37 -21.71 -5.64
N GLY A 645 -8.57 -22.95 -5.21
CA GLY A 645 -8.67 -23.32 -3.79
C GLY A 645 -7.34 -23.50 -3.05
N SER A 646 -6.20 -23.21 -3.69
CA SER A 646 -4.88 -23.26 -3.03
C SER A 646 -4.73 -22.13 -2.03
N TYR A 647 -4.04 -22.42 -0.92
CA TYR A 647 -3.98 -21.56 0.25
C TYR A 647 -2.70 -21.82 1.06
N SER A 648 -2.54 -21.12 2.18
CA SER A 648 -1.53 -21.45 3.19
C SER A 648 -2.21 -21.72 4.53
N SER A 649 -1.97 -22.90 5.11
CA SER A 649 -2.41 -23.25 6.47
C SER A 649 -1.50 -22.70 7.57
N LEU A 650 -0.39 -22.03 7.23
CA LEU A 650 0.52 -21.47 8.23
C LEU A 650 -0.18 -20.35 9.02
N PRO A 651 -0.35 -20.49 10.34
CA PRO A 651 -0.92 -19.44 11.16
C PRO A 651 0.06 -18.26 11.28
N GLY A 652 -0.47 -17.04 11.29
CA GLY A 652 0.30 -15.82 11.53
C GLY A 652 1.14 -15.32 10.36
N VAL A 653 0.94 -15.86 9.15
CA VAL A 653 1.47 -15.26 7.92
C VAL A 653 0.30 -14.81 7.04
N THR A 654 0.52 -13.74 6.29
CA THR A 654 -0.34 -13.39 5.16
C THR A 654 -0.08 -14.40 4.04
N PRO A 655 -1.07 -15.16 3.55
CA PRO A 655 -0.86 -16.17 2.51
C PRO A 655 -0.19 -15.64 1.23
N ASP A 656 -0.64 -14.50 0.69
CA ASP A 656 -0.02 -13.85 -0.49
C ASP A 656 1.44 -13.49 -0.20
N ALA A 657 1.72 -12.82 0.91
CA ALA A 657 3.10 -12.50 1.31
C ALA A 657 3.98 -13.76 1.49
N TRP A 658 3.41 -14.86 2.02
CA TRP A 658 4.16 -16.11 2.21
C TRP A 658 4.57 -16.71 0.86
N ILE A 659 3.62 -16.88 -0.07
CA ILE A 659 3.93 -17.46 -1.38
C ILE A 659 4.78 -16.52 -2.24
N ASN A 660 4.56 -15.20 -2.16
CA ASN A 660 5.38 -14.20 -2.84
C ASN A 660 6.84 -14.24 -2.39
N GLN A 661 7.09 -14.46 -1.09
CA GLN A 661 8.46 -14.65 -0.57
C GLN A 661 9.12 -15.91 -1.16
N GLN A 662 8.35 -16.98 -1.40
CA GLN A 662 8.89 -18.21 -2.02
C GLN A 662 9.22 -17.98 -3.50
N TYR A 663 8.33 -17.31 -4.25
CA TYR A 663 8.60 -16.93 -5.64
C TYR A 663 9.81 -16.03 -5.77
N ALA A 664 9.93 -15.00 -4.92
CA ALA A 664 11.10 -14.13 -4.92
C ALA A 664 12.39 -14.91 -4.65
N THR A 665 12.36 -15.85 -3.71
CA THR A 665 13.52 -16.71 -3.41
C THR A 665 13.87 -17.61 -4.59
N ASP A 666 12.86 -18.15 -5.27
CA ASP A 666 13.06 -19.06 -6.39
C ASP A 666 13.57 -18.33 -7.65
N ALA A 667 12.88 -17.26 -8.05
CA ALA A 667 13.26 -16.41 -9.19
C ALA A 667 14.68 -15.83 -9.03
N ASN A 668 15.16 -15.64 -7.80
CA ASN A 668 16.53 -15.21 -7.52
C ASN A 668 17.60 -16.13 -8.16
N LYS A 669 17.28 -17.42 -8.36
CA LYS A 669 18.16 -18.38 -9.03
C LYS A 669 18.35 -18.05 -10.51
N GLN A 670 17.36 -17.46 -11.16
CA GLN A 670 17.36 -17.12 -12.58
C GLN A 670 17.88 -15.70 -12.82
N ILE A 671 17.32 -14.71 -12.09
CA ILE A 671 17.58 -13.29 -12.36
C ILE A 671 18.49 -12.60 -11.32
N GLY A 672 18.97 -13.33 -10.32
CA GLY A 672 19.92 -12.83 -9.30
C GLY A 672 19.33 -11.88 -8.26
N ARG A 673 18.20 -11.23 -8.58
CA ARG A 673 17.40 -10.41 -7.67
C ARG A 673 15.92 -10.67 -7.89
N GLY A 674 15.44 -11.74 -7.27
CA GLY A 674 14.11 -12.29 -7.51
C GLY A 674 12.99 -11.49 -6.83
N PHE A 675 11.83 -11.50 -7.48
CA PHE A 675 10.58 -10.94 -6.97
C PHE A 675 9.39 -11.76 -7.50
N ALA A 676 8.23 -11.62 -6.88
CA ALA A 676 6.96 -12.14 -7.36
C ALA A 676 6.17 -11.01 -8.03
N PHE A 677 5.61 -11.25 -9.21
CA PHE A 677 4.59 -10.38 -9.78
C PHE A 677 3.22 -10.94 -9.40
N SER A 678 2.52 -10.31 -8.44
CA SER A 678 1.30 -10.88 -7.86
C SER A 678 0.46 -9.85 -7.09
N ARG A 679 -0.70 -10.26 -6.60
CA ARG A 679 -1.46 -9.51 -5.59
C ARG A 679 -0.72 -9.51 -4.24
N ALA A 680 -1.01 -8.53 -3.40
CA ALA A 680 -0.34 -8.30 -2.11
C ALA A 680 -1.34 -8.13 -0.97
N TYR A 681 -0.83 -8.07 0.27
CA TYR A 681 -1.52 -7.58 1.48
C TYR A 681 -2.68 -8.40 2.05
N GLY A 682 -3.19 -9.39 1.31
CA GLY A 682 -4.43 -10.08 1.65
C GLY A 682 -4.34 -11.59 1.52
N SER A 683 -5.51 -12.21 1.42
CA SER A 683 -5.71 -13.59 1.01
C SER A 683 -7.01 -13.70 0.24
N LEU A 684 -6.97 -14.39 -0.91
CA LEU A 684 -8.16 -14.75 -1.67
C LEU A 684 -9.21 -15.42 -0.76
N GLN A 685 -8.76 -16.30 0.14
CA GLN A 685 -9.63 -17.05 1.06
C GLN A 685 -10.17 -16.22 2.23
N ALA A 686 -9.65 -15.01 2.46
CA ALA A 686 -10.03 -14.16 3.59
C ALA A 686 -10.87 -12.93 3.22
N GLY A 687 -11.15 -12.72 1.93
CA GLY A 687 -11.94 -11.57 1.46
C GLY A 687 -12.47 -11.69 0.03
N GLY A 688 -12.25 -12.82 -0.64
CA GLY A 688 -12.60 -13.01 -2.05
C GLY A 688 -11.65 -12.29 -3.00
N TYR A 689 -12.01 -12.34 -4.28
CA TYR A 689 -11.20 -11.91 -5.42
C TYR A 689 -10.57 -10.52 -5.21
N SER A 690 -11.40 -9.53 -4.91
CA SER A 690 -11.01 -8.13 -4.72
C SER A 690 -10.82 -7.74 -3.26
N GLY A 691 -10.63 -8.67 -2.33
CA GLY A 691 -10.80 -8.48 -0.88
C GLY A 691 -10.48 -7.09 -0.31
N GLN A 692 -11.49 -6.50 0.35
CA GLN A 692 -11.45 -5.15 0.94
C GLN A 692 -10.88 -5.14 2.37
N ALA A 693 -10.87 -6.29 3.04
CA ALA A 693 -10.49 -6.40 4.43
C ALA A 693 -8.98 -6.63 4.58
N GLY A 694 -8.33 -5.81 5.39
CA GLY A 694 -6.99 -6.09 5.89
C GLY A 694 -6.97 -7.35 6.74
N LEU A 695 -5.90 -8.12 6.61
CA LEU A 695 -5.63 -9.21 7.55
C LEU A 695 -5.06 -8.68 8.86
N PRO A 696 -5.30 -9.34 10.00
CA PRO A 696 -4.72 -8.93 11.29
C PRO A 696 -3.20 -8.92 11.33
N THR A 697 -2.55 -9.67 10.43
CA THR A 697 -1.09 -9.64 10.25
C THR A 697 -0.61 -8.38 9.52
N GLY A 698 -1.50 -7.64 8.86
CA GLY A 698 -1.21 -6.43 8.12
C GLY A 698 -0.44 -6.64 6.79
N PRO A 699 -0.15 -5.55 6.06
CA PRO A 699 0.46 -5.56 4.73
C PRO A 699 2.01 -5.61 4.76
N TRP A 700 2.61 -5.75 5.94
CA TRP A 700 3.96 -5.27 6.21
C TRP A 700 5.10 -6.06 5.56
N ALA A 701 4.81 -7.30 5.14
CA ALA A 701 5.78 -8.26 4.64
C ALA A 701 5.98 -8.23 3.12
N ASP A 702 4.92 -7.97 2.34
CA ASP A 702 4.92 -8.11 0.87
C ASP A 702 5.97 -7.25 0.16
N LYS A 703 6.25 -6.05 0.68
CA LYS A 703 7.21 -5.13 0.07
C LYS A 703 8.64 -5.67 -0.09
N ARG A 704 8.98 -6.75 0.62
CA ARG A 704 10.28 -7.42 0.51
C ARG A 704 10.40 -8.32 -0.71
N SER A 705 9.30 -8.65 -1.37
CA SER A 705 9.27 -9.70 -2.39
C SER A 705 8.36 -9.43 -3.57
N THR A 706 7.47 -8.44 -3.50
CA THR A 706 6.31 -8.35 -4.42
C THR A 706 6.37 -7.10 -5.29
N VAL A 707 6.14 -7.27 -6.59
CA VAL A 707 5.59 -6.24 -7.46
C VAL A 707 4.07 -6.41 -7.42
N HIS A 708 3.37 -5.46 -6.79
CA HIS A 708 1.93 -5.57 -6.61
C HIS A 708 1.20 -5.27 -7.91
N PHE A 709 0.58 -6.29 -8.50
CA PHE A 709 -0.43 -6.14 -9.54
C PHE A 709 -1.77 -5.79 -8.87
N THR A 710 -2.33 -4.64 -9.22
CA THR A 710 -3.57 -4.14 -8.64
C THR A 710 -4.83 -4.79 -9.20
N GLY A 711 -4.76 -5.75 -10.11
CA GLY A 711 -5.93 -6.51 -10.56
C GLY A 711 -6.74 -5.87 -11.71
N ASP A 712 -7.91 -6.45 -11.92
CA ASP A 712 -8.73 -6.34 -13.11
C ASP A 712 -9.67 -5.11 -13.09
N THR A 713 -9.09 -3.91 -13.17
CA THR A 713 -9.84 -2.65 -13.15
C THR A 713 -10.66 -2.43 -14.43
N THR A 714 -11.68 -1.59 -14.36
CA THR A 714 -12.51 -1.24 -15.52
C THR A 714 -11.86 -0.13 -16.36
N SER A 715 -11.84 -0.30 -17.69
CA SER A 715 -11.27 0.66 -18.66
C SER A 715 -12.14 1.90 -18.87
N ASN A 716 -12.14 2.86 -17.93
CA ASN A 716 -12.85 4.14 -18.08
C ASN A 716 -12.18 5.34 -17.36
N TRP A 717 -12.69 6.54 -17.64
CA TRP A 717 -12.17 7.81 -17.09
C TRP A 717 -12.27 7.92 -15.56
N THR A 718 -13.27 7.29 -14.94
CA THR A 718 -13.45 7.35 -13.48
C THR A 718 -12.35 6.57 -12.77
N VAL A 719 -12.04 5.38 -13.26
CA VAL A 719 -10.93 4.55 -12.75
C VAL A 719 -9.59 5.24 -13.01
N LEU A 720 -9.36 5.74 -14.23
CA LEU A 720 -8.14 6.52 -14.54
C LEU A 720 -7.95 7.69 -13.57
N LYS A 721 -9.03 8.41 -13.22
CA LYS A 721 -8.97 9.49 -12.23
C LYS A 721 -8.59 8.99 -10.84
N TRP A 722 -9.14 7.86 -10.43
CA TRP A 722 -8.91 7.31 -9.10
C TRP A 722 -7.48 6.77 -8.91
N GLU A 723 -6.93 6.12 -9.94
CA GLU A 723 -5.55 5.59 -9.92
C GLU A 723 -4.47 6.66 -9.68
N VAL A 724 -4.74 7.92 -10.03
CA VAL A 724 -3.82 9.05 -9.78
C VAL A 724 -3.47 9.18 -8.30
N GLY A 725 -4.47 9.07 -7.41
CA GLY A 725 -4.28 9.14 -5.96
C GLY A 725 -4.04 7.79 -5.30
N TYR A 726 -4.55 6.70 -5.89
CA TYR A 726 -4.42 5.37 -5.31
C TYR A 726 -2.97 4.91 -5.19
N THR A 727 -2.16 4.96 -6.26
CA THR A 727 -0.76 4.45 -6.20
C THR A 727 0.08 5.18 -5.16
N PRO A 728 0.11 6.53 -5.13
CA PRO A 728 0.87 7.24 -4.11
C PRO A 728 0.33 6.98 -2.69
N GLY A 729 -1.00 6.92 -2.53
CA GLY A 729 -1.65 6.63 -1.25
C GLY A 729 -1.31 5.23 -0.72
N GLU A 730 -1.35 4.20 -1.56
CA GLU A 730 -0.98 2.84 -1.21
C GLU A 730 0.51 2.75 -0.87
N SER A 731 1.37 3.32 -1.70
CA SER A 731 2.82 3.34 -1.46
C SER A 731 3.18 4.01 -0.13
N ALA A 732 2.50 5.10 0.24
CA ALA A 732 2.67 5.77 1.52
C ALA A 732 2.04 4.98 2.69
N SER A 733 0.97 4.22 2.43
CA SER A 733 0.29 3.42 3.45
C SER A 733 1.07 2.17 3.86
N THR A 734 1.71 1.49 2.91
CA THR A 734 2.36 0.18 3.13
C THR A 734 3.89 0.24 3.09
N GLY A 735 4.45 1.29 2.48
CA GLY A 735 5.87 1.39 2.17
C GLY A 735 6.31 0.51 0.98
N LEU A 736 5.37 -0.08 0.23
CA LEU A 736 5.66 -0.76 -1.04
C LEU A 736 5.85 0.29 -2.14
N SER A 737 7.00 0.27 -2.81
CA SER A 737 7.29 1.20 -3.90
C SER A 737 7.14 0.59 -5.29
N ALA A 738 6.77 -0.69 -5.40
CA ALA A 738 6.64 -1.42 -6.65
C ALA A 738 5.17 -1.82 -6.90
N VAL A 739 4.34 -0.83 -7.21
CA VAL A 739 2.92 -0.99 -7.55
C VAL A 739 2.74 -0.89 -9.07
N SER A 740 1.96 -1.79 -9.65
CA SER A 740 1.66 -1.87 -11.08
C SER A 740 0.16 -1.89 -11.31
N HIS A 741 -0.30 -1.08 -12.26
CA HIS A 741 -1.65 -1.11 -12.81
C HIS A 741 -1.66 -1.68 -14.22
N ASP A 742 -2.86 -1.97 -14.70
CA ASP A 742 -3.11 -2.18 -16.13
C ASP A 742 -3.25 -0.84 -16.80
N ILE A 743 -2.26 -0.46 -17.61
CA ILE A 743 -2.36 0.78 -18.38
C ILE A 743 -3.40 0.59 -19.47
N GLY A 744 -4.51 1.33 -19.35
CA GLY A 744 -5.76 1.15 -20.11
C GLY A 744 -6.87 0.50 -19.28
N GLY A 745 -6.59 -0.01 -18.10
CA GLY A 745 -7.49 -0.89 -17.36
C GLY A 745 -7.61 -2.27 -18.03
N PHE A 746 -8.28 -3.20 -17.36
CA PHE A 746 -8.39 -4.58 -17.81
C PHE A 746 -9.70 -4.86 -18.54
N ASN A 747 -10.81 -4.52 -17.89
CA ASN A 747 -12.15 -4.96 -18.24
C ASN A 747 -12.91 -3.92 -19.07
N ASN A 748 -13.61 -4.43 -20.08
CA ASN A 748 -14.55 -3.69 -20.89
C ASN A 748 -15.84 -3.35 -20.11
N ASP A 749 -16.31 -2.11 -20.17
CA ASP A 749 -17.53 -1.62 -19.50
C ASP A 749 -18.76 -1.55 -20.41
N GLY A 750 -18.62 -2.10 -21.61
CA GLY A 750 -19.62 -2.09 -22.69
C GLY A 750 -19.51 -0.87 -23.60
N THR A 751 -18.56 0.04 -23.39
CA THR A 751 -18.45 1.30 -24.16
C THR A 751 -17.32 1.30 -25.20
N GLN A 752 -16.42 0.33 -25.12
CA GLN A 752 -15.25 0.18 -26.00
C GLN A 752 -15.69 -0.18 -27.43
N ALA A 753 -14.91 0.28 -28.41
CA ALA A 753 -15.13 -0.05 -29.82
C ALA A 753 -14.56 -1.44 -30.16
N ALA A 754 -14.85 -1.94 -31.37
CA ALA A 754 -14.14 -3.09 -31.91
C ALA A 754 -12.65 -2.77 -32.08
N GLY A 755 -11.80 -3.69 -31.60
CA GLY A 755 -10.36 -3.58 -31.70
C GLY A 755 -9.81 -3.99 -33.06
N SER A 756 -8.49 -3.93 -33.19
CA SER A 756 -7.76 -4.25 -34.41
C SER A 756 -7.66 -5.74 -34.69
N GLU A 757 -7.77 -6.56 -33.64
CA GLU A 757 -7.64 -8.02 -33.71
C GLU A 757 -9.01 -8.71 -33.68
N PRO A 758 -9.15 -9.92 -34.26
CA PRO A 758 -10.41 -10.64 -34.27
C PRO A 758 -10.97 -10.84 -32.86
N GLY A 759 -12.21 -10.41 -32.64
CA GLY A 759 -12.90 -10.54 -31.35
C GLY A 759 -12.40 -9.60 -30.26
N SER A 760 -11.40 -8.76 -30.53
CA SER A 760 -10.86 -7.79 -29.56
C SER A 760 -11.69 -6.50 -29.49
N THR A 761 -11.44 -5.72 -28.45
CA THR A 761 -12.03 -4.39 -28.25
C THR A 761 -10.94 -3.33 -28.20
N LYS A 762 -11.31 -2.05 -28.13
CA LYS A 762 -10.35 -0.96 -27.86
C LYS A 762 -11.00 0.24 -27.19
N GLU A 763 -10.20 0.95 -26.42
CA GLU A 763 -10.59 2.21 -25.80
C GLU A 763 -10.78 3.34 -26.82
N ALA A 764 -11.38 4.44 -26.35
CA ALA A 764 -11.26 5.70 -27.06
C ALA A 764 -9.80 6.15 -27.12
N ASP A 765 -9.38 6.68 -28.27
CA ASP A 765 -8.00 7.09 -28.56
C ASP A 765 -7.41 8.03 -27.49
N ASP A 766 -8.22 8.96 -26.97
CA ASP A 766 -7.81 9.90 -25.93
C ASP A 766 -7.68 9.23 -24.55
N LEU A 767 -8.59 8.33 -24.18
CA LEU A 767 -8.50 7.56 -22.93
C LEU A 767 -7.20 6.74 -22.90
N TYR A 768 -6.94 5.97 -23.97
CA TYR A 768 -5.70 5.20 -24.11
C TYR A 768 -4.46 6.09 -23.98
N ALA A 769 -4.42 7.19 -24.73
CA ALA A 769 -3.29 8.11 -24.70
C ALA A 769 -3.06 8.73 -23.31
N ARG A 770 -4.12 9.09 -22.58
CA ARG A 770 -4.02 9.64 -21.22
C ARG A 770 -3.60 8.59 -20.18
N TRP A 771 -3.99 7.33 -20.36
CA TRP A 771 -3.54 6.26 -19.47
C TRP A 771 -2.05 5.94 -19.65
N VAL A 772 -1.55 5.90 -20.89
CA VAL A 772 -0.11 5.74 -21.16
C VAL A 772 0.71 6.93 -20.62
N GLN A 773 0.15 8.14 -20.69
CA GLN A 773 0.73 9.33 -20.08
C GLN A 773 0.86 9.20 -18.55
N LEU A 774 -0.19 8.72 -17.87
CA LEU A 774 -0.12 8.40 -16.44
C LEU A 774 0.96 7.34 -16.15
N GLY A 775 0.91 6.21 -16.85
CA GLY A 775 1.80 5.05 -16.67
C GLY A 775 3.28 5.39 -16.75
N THR A 776 3.65 6.33 -17.63
CA THR A 776 5.03 6.84 -17.76
C THR A 776 5.64 7.30 -16.44
N PHE A 777 4.81 7.83 -15.52
CA PHE A 777 5.22 8.36 -14.22
C PHE A 777 4.69 7.54 -13.03
N GLN A 778 4.32 6.27 -13.24
CA GLN A 778 4.01 5.29 -12.20
C GLN A 778 5.26 4.45 -11.85
N PRO A 779 5.27 3.64 -10.77
CA PRO A 779 6.44 2.80 -10.46
C PRO A 779 6.76 1.76 -11.54
N ILE A 780 5.76 1.08 -12.10
CA ILE A 780 5.88 0.08 -13.17
C ILE A 780 5.01 0.50 -14.35
N ASP A 781 5.53 0.39 -15.58
CA ASP A 781 4.84 0.77 -16.82
C ASP A 781 4.45 -0.49 -17.60
N ARG A 782 3.24 -0.99 -17.34
CA ARG A 782 2.72 -2.23 -17.92
C ARG A 782 1.44 -2.02 -18.72
N LEU A 783 1.57 -2.19 -20.03
CA LEU A 783 0.43 -2.30 -20.94
C LEU A 783 -0.22 -3.67 -20.75
N HIS A 784 -1.51 -3.70 -20.43
CA HIS A 784 -2.26 -4.94 -20.22
C HIS A 784 -3.77 -4.76 -20.42
N SER A 785 -4.47 -5.85 -20.78
CA SER A 785 -5.91 -5.88 -20.96
C SER A 785 -6.49 -7.29 -21.10
N ASN A 786 -7.80 -7.38 -20.95
CA ASN A 786 -8.63 -8.50 -21.41
C ASN A 786 -9.07 -8.33 -22.87
N HIS A 787 -8.40 -9.02 -23.81
CA HIS A 787 -8.75 -9.02 -25.23
C HIS A 787 -9.03 -7.61 -25.81
N SER A 788 -8.15 -6.66 -25.51
CA SER A 788 -8.31 -5.26 -25.91
C SER A 788 -7.00 -4.70 -26.49
N ASP A 789 -7.07 -3.84 -27.50
CA ASP A 789 -5.89 -3.22 -28.09
C ASP A 789 -5.10 -2.44 -27.03
N ARG A 790 -3.78 -2.61 -26.94
CA ARG A 790 -2.90 -1.88 -26.00
C ARG A 790 -1.65 -1.30 -26.63
N LEU A 791 -1.41 -1.60 -27.90
CA LEU A 791 -0.22 -1.19 -28.62
C LEU A 791 -0.45 0.13 -29.38
N PRO A 792 0.53 1.04 -29.45
CA PRO A 792 0.33 2.37 -30.03
C PRO A 792 -0.25 2.37 -31.45
N TRP A 793 0.20 1.43 -32.29
CA TRP A 793 -0.21 1.34 -33.71
C TRP A 793 -1.62 0.79 -33.93
N GLN A 794 -2.33 0.39 -32.87
CA GLN A 794 -3.73 -0.03 -32.93
C GLN A 794 -4.70 1.18 -32.80
N TYR A 795 -4.17 2.35 -32.44
CA TYR A 795 -4.91 3.59 -32.21
C TYR A 795 -4.69 4.63 -33.32
N GLY A 796 -5.53 5.66 -33.37
CA GLY A 796 -5.41 6.76 -34.33
C GLY A 796 -4.10 7.55 -34.16
N THR A 797 -3.74 8.32 -35.19
CA THR A 797 -2.42 8.93 -35.32
C THR A 797 -1.98 9.76 -34.11
N ASP A 798 -2.87 10.57 -33.54
CA ASP A 798 -2.50 11.44 -32.40
C ASP A 798 -2.27 10.63 -31.11
N ALA A 799 -3.11 9.62 -30.86
CA ALA A 799 -2.95 8.72 -29.72
C ALA A 799 -1.72 7.84 -29.86
N LYS A 800 -1.46 7.29 -31.07
CA LYS A 800 -0.22 6.58 -31.41
C LYS A 800 1.00 7.45 -31.10
N ASN A 801 1.04 8.67 -31.65
CA ASN A 801 2.18 9.57 -31.47
C ASN A 801 2.39 9.95 -29.99
N SER A 802 1.30 10.12 -29.23
CA SER A 802 1.36 10.31 -27.78
C SER A 802 1.98 9.09 -27.10
N ALA A 803 1.40 7.90 -27.30
CA ALA A 803 1.86 6.68 -26.65
C ALA A 803 3.33 6.38 -26.97
N GLU A 804 3.75 6.47 -28.23
CA GLU A 804 5.15 6.26 -28.63
C GLU A 804 6.11 7.24 -27.93
N LYS A 805 5.71 8.52 -27.83
CA LYS A 805 6.50 9.54 -27.13
C LYS A 805 6.64 9.23 -25.64
N PHE A 806 5.55 8.84 -24.99
CA PHE A 806 5.49 8.62 -23.55
C PHE A 806 6.14 7.30 -23.12
N LEU A 807 5.98 6.22 -23.89
CA LEU A 807 6.73 4.97 -23.71
C LEU A 807 8.24 5.18 -23.90
N ASN A 808 8.66 5.98 -24.88
CA ASN A 808 10.06 6.37 -25.00
C ASN A 808 10.53 7.26 -23.85
N LEU A 809 9.68 8.15 -23.33
CA LEU A 809 10.01 8.96 -22.17
C LEU A 809 10.18 8.09 -20.91
N ARG A 810 9.33 7.06 -20.73
CA ARG A 810 9.48 6.07 -19.67
C ARG A 810 10.86 5.41 -19.72
N GLU A 811 11.24 4.88 -20.87
CA GLU A 811 12.54 4.22 -21.03
C GLU A 811 13.71 5.20 -20.78
N ASN A 812 13.56 6.44 -21.25
CA ASN A 812 14.54 7.49 -20.97
C ASN A 812 14.62 7.85 -19.48
N LEU A 813 13.53 7.70 -18.72
CA LEU A 813 13.46 7.98 -17.27
C LEU A 813 14.02 6.85 -16.40
N VAL A 814 14.30 5.65 -16.93
CA VAL A 814 14.83 4.52 -16.15
C VAL A 814 15.99 4.91 -15.21
N PRO A 815 17.00 5.71 -15.60
CA PRO A 815 18.06 6.14 -14.68
C PRO A 815 17.55 6.96 -13.47
N TYR A 816 16.53 7.81 -13.68
CA TYR A 816 15.90 8.59 -12.61
C TYR A 816 15.00 7.68 -11.75
N THR A 817 14.13 6.89 -12.38
CA THR A 817 13.24 5.93 -11.70
C THR A 817 14.04 4.95 -10.84
N TYR A 818 15.13 4.40 -11.37
CA TYR A 818 15.97 3.43 -10.66
C TYR A 818 16.72 4.06 -9.48
N THR A 819 17.13 5.32 -9.62
CA THR A 819 17.68 6.09 -8.50
C THR A 819 16.63 6.30 -7.42
N LEU A 820 15.39 6.63 -7.78
CA LEU A 820 14.29 6.77 -6.81
C LEU A 820 13.92 5.44 -6.16
N ALA A 821 13.91 4.34 -6.90
CA ALA A 821 13.68 3.01 -6.36
C ALA A 821 14.77 2.61 -5.37
N GLN A 822 16.03 2.95 -5.65
CA GLN A 822 17.12 2.73 -4.71
C GLN A 822 16.96 3.60 -3.45
N GLN A 823 16.49 4.84 -3.59
CA GLN A 823 16.15 5.68 -2.44
C GLN A 823 15.01 5.08 -1.62
N ALA A 824 13.97 4.53 -2.27
CA ALA A 824 12.89 3.83 -1.60
C ALA A 824 13.39 2.61 -0.82
N ASN A 825 14.28 1.81 -1.41
CA ASN A 825 14.94 0.70 -0.74
C ASN A 825 15.80 1.16 0.46
N ALA A 826 16.53 2.27 0.32
CA ALA A 826 17.44 2.75 1.36
C ALA A 826 16.73 3.49 2.51
N THR A 827 15.61 4.16 2.22
CA THR A 827 14.97 5.13 3.14
C THR A 827 13.52 4.83 3.47
N GLY A 828 12.85 3.93 2.74
CA GLY A 828 11.41 3.68 2.86
C GLY A 828 10.51 4.71 2.18
N ILE A 829 11.07 5.81 1.65
CA ILE A 829 10.28 6.85 0.99
C ILE A 829 9.99 6.44 -0.46
N PRO A 830 8.72 6.27 -0.87
CA PRO A 830 8.38 5.67 -2.16
C PRO A 830 8.76 6.52 -3.38
N VAL A 831 8.77 5.89 -4.55
CA VAL A 831 9.02 6.53 -5.86
C VAL A 831 7.94 7.57 -6.18
N VAL A 832 6.67 7.19 -6.10
CA VAL A 832 5.52 8.11 -6.20
C VAL A 832 5.09 8.52 -4.80
N ARG A 833 4.77 9.80 -4.59
CA ARG A 833 4.59 10.37 -3.26
C ARG A 833 3.35 11.28 -3.24
N PRO A 834 2.39 11.04 -2.34
CA PRO A 834 1.31 11.99 -2.13
C PRO A 834 1.89 13.29 -1.55
N LEU A 835 1.26 14.42 -1.87
CA LEU A 835 1.78 15.75 -1.59
C LEU A 835 2.01 16.00 -0.09
N TYR A 836 1.17 15.43 0.77
CA TYR A 836 1.29 15.59 2.22
C TYR A 836 2.60 15.04 2.79
N LEU A 837 3.33 14.15 2.10
CA LEU A 837 4.66 13.69 2.53
C LEU A 837 5.72 14.81 2.52
N GLN A 838 5.52 15.86 1.72
CA GLN A 838 6.45 16.99 1.63
C GLN A 838 5.84 18.29 2.17
N TYR A 839 4.51 18.41 2.16
CA TYR A 839 3.79 19.60 2.62
C TYR A 839 2.72 19.27 3.69
N PRO A 840 3.09 18.60 4.79
CA PRO A 840 2.12 18.07 5.78
C PRO A 840 1.34 19.17 6.52
N ASP A 841 1.86 20.41 6.57
CA ASP A 841 1.18 21.55 7.19
C ASP A 841 0.25 22.31 6.21
N SER A 842 0.18 21.90 4.94
CA SER A 842 -0.66 22.54 3.93
C SER A 842 -1.94 21.75 3.71
N GLN A 843 -3.10 22.37 3.96
CA GLN A 843 -4.40 21.74 3.70
C GLN A 843 -4.65 21.49 2.21
N ASP A 844 -4.01 22.25 1.31
CA ASP A 844 -4.11 21.98 -0.12
C ASP A 844 -3.39 20.67 -0.50
N ALA A 845 -2.40 20.20 0.28
CA ALA A 845 -1.71 18.93 0.01
C ALA A 845 -2.61 17.71 0.26
N TYR A 846 -3.55 17.80 1.20
CA TYR A 846 -4.59 16.79 1.45
C TYR A 846 -5.79 16.95 0.52
N ALA A 847 -6.10 18.19 0.10
CA ALA A 847 -7.23 18.45 -0.78
C ALA A 847 -7.00 18.08 -2.25
N GLN A 848 -5.75 17.84 -2.66
CA GLN A 848 -5.34 17.56 -4.05
C GLN A 848 -4.71 16.17 -4.26
N ASP A 849 -4.63 15.34 -3.22
CA ASP A 849 -3.95 14.03 -3.26
C ASP A 849 -4.54 13.03 -4.25
N GLY A 850 -5.80 13.23 -4.67
CA GLY A 850 -6.46 12.47 -5.73
C GLY A 850 -6.31 13.04 -7.15
N ALA A 851 -5.61 14.16 -7.35
CA ALA A 851 -5.45 14.80 -8.66
C ALA A 851 -3.99 14.98 -9.08
N GLU A 852 -3.06 15.07 -8.14
CA GLU A 852 -1.64 15.26 -8.44
C GLU A 852 -0.74 14.68 -7.33
N TYR A 853 0.46 14.28 -7.73
CA TYR A 853 1.43 13.65 -6.85
C TYR A 853 2.86 13.99 -7.26
N LEU A 854 3.85 13.64 -6.43
CA LEU A 854 5.26 13.82 -6.78
C LEU A 854 5.88 12.51 -7.26
N TYR A 855 6.63 12.57 -8.36
CA TYR A 855 7.50 11.52 -8.86
C TYR A 855 8.95 11.77 -8.38
N GLY A 856 9.28 11.19 -7.23
CA GLY A 856 10.44 11.58 -6.43
C GLY A 856 10.19 12.90 -5.68
N PRO A 857 11.24 13.61 -5.24
CA PRO A 857 11.08 14.84 -4.46
C PRO A 857 10.84 16.11 -5.29
N ASP A 858 11.11 16.07 -6.59
CA ASP A 858 11.31 17.27 -7.41
C ASP A 858 10.38 17.39 -8.64
N VAL A 859 9.60 16.35 -8.95
CA VAL A 859 8.74 16.32 -10.15
C VAL A 859 7.28 16.21 -9.75
N LEU A 860 6.49 17.25 -9.98
CA LEU A 860 5.03 17.27 -9.79
C LEU A 860 4.35 16.74 -11.05
N VAL A 861 3.46 15.77 -10.90
CA VAL A 861 2.69 15.15 -11.99
C VAL A 861 1.22 15.38 -11.72
N ALA A 862 0.51 15.99 -12.67
CA ALA A 862 -0.93 16.23 -12.60
C ALA A 862 -1.60 15.68 -13.87
N PRO A 863 -1.92 14.37 -13.90
CA PRO A 863 -2.46 13.69 -15.08
C PRO A 863 -3.78 14.28 -15.56
N VAL A 864 -4.03 14.22 -16.86
CA VAL A 864 -5.33 14.61 -17.44
C VAL A 864 -6.27 13.40 -17.35
N THR A 865 -7.38 13.57 -16.63
CA THR A 865 -8.34 12.48 -16.37
C THR A 865 -9.74 12.81 -16.87
N THR A 866 -9.85 13.65 -17.91
CA THR A 866 -11.12 14.03 -18.55
C THR A 866 -11.08 13.84 -20.06
N PRO A 867 -12.22 13.50 -20.70
CA PRO A 867 -12.29 13.27 -22.15
C PRO A 867 -11.87 14.48 -23.00
N GLY A 868 -11.30 14.18 -24.16
CA GLY A 868 -10.96 15.15 -25.22
C GLY A 868 -9.49 15.09 -25.65
N SER A 869 -9.26 15.35 -26.94
CA SER A 869 -7.91 15.54 -27.50
C SER A 869 -7.19 16.78 -26.97
N THR A 870 -7.93 17.69 -26.32
CA THR A 870 -7.43 18.81 -25.52
C THR A 870 -8.27 18.91 -24.26
N ALA A 871 -7.61 19.06 -23.11
CA ALA A 871 -8.27 19.14 -21.81
C ALA A 871 -7.55 20.13 -20.90
N THR A 872 -8.26 20.64 -19.90
CA THR A 872 -7.73 21.56 -18.89
C THR A 872 -7.79 20.91 -17.52
N THR A 873 -6.66 20.93 -16.81
CA THR A 873 -6.53 20.42 -15.45
C THR A 873 -6.15 21.58 -14.52
N SER A 874 -6.79 21.68 -13.37
CA SER A 874 -6.39 22.64 -12.33
C SER A 874 -5.27 22.02 -11.50
N VAL A 875 -4.14 22.71 -11.39
CA VAL A 875 -2.91 22.21 -10.76
C VAL A 875 -2.57 23.13 -9.60
N TRP A 876 -2.42 22.59 -8.39
CA TRP A 876 -1.90 23.36 -7.27
C TRP A 876 -0.39 23.24 -7.25
N PHE A 877 0.30 24.37 -7.36
CA PHE A 877 1.75 24.43 -7.28
C PHE A 877 2.15 24.65 -5.83
N PRO A 878 2.82 23.68 -5.17
CA PRO A 878 3.19 23.84 -3.77
C PRO A 878 4.08 25.08 -3.53
N PRO A 879 3.92 25.74 -2.37
CA PRO A 879 4.67 26.96 -2.04
C PRO A 879 6.16 26.70 -1.83
N GLY A 880 6.94 27.79 -1.82
CA GLY A 880 8.38 27.76 -1.51
C GLY A 880 9.30 27.51 -2.71
N SER A 881 8.76 27.29 -3.92
CA SER A 881 9.54 27.18 -5.16
C SER A 881 8.69 27.61 -6.38
N SER A 882 9.35 27.97 -7.49
CA SER A 882 8.68 27.97 -8.80
C SER A 882 8.80 26.61 -9.47
N TRP A 883 7.86 26.32 -10.37
CA TRP A 883 7.72 25.03 -11.03
C TRP A 883 7.79 25.20 -12.53
N THR A 884 8.71 24.50 -13.19
CA THR A 884 8.92 24.60 -14.63
C THR A 884 8.39 23.35 -15.32
N ASP A 885 7.45 23.54 -16.23
CA ASP A 885 6.91 22.48 -17.07
C ASP A 885 8.02 21.80 -17.85
N TYR A 886 8.16 20.49 -17.63
CA TYR A 886 9.22 19.66 -18.17
C TYR A 886 9.16 19.55 -19.70
N LEU A 887 7.97 19.64 -20.29
CA LEU A 887 7.74 19.44 -21.73
C LEU A 887 7.67 20.78 -22.48
N THR A 888 7.14 21.83 -21.85
CA THR A 888 6.90 23.13 -22.51
C THR A 888 7.86 24.24 -22.06
N GLY A 889 8.53 24.10 -20.92
CA GLY A 889 9.42 25.12 -20.34
C GLY A 889 8.69 26.29 -19.68
N LYS A 890 7.36 26.32 -19.70
CA LYS A 890 6.57 27.35 -19.00
C LYS A 890 6.78 27.24 -17.49
N THR A 891 6.93 28.38 -16.80
CA THR A 891 7.18 28.41 -15.35
C THR A 891 5.97 28.99 -14.62
N TYR A 892 5.67 28.40 -13.46
CA TYR A 892 4.55 28.72 -12.59
C TYR A 892 5.06 29.09 -11.19
N ALA A 893 4.39 30.03 -10.54
CA ALA A 893 4.71 30.42 -9.17
C ALA A 893 4.11 29.41 -8.18
N GLY A 894 4.91 28.94 -7.22
CA GLY A 894 4.40 28.15 -6.10
C GLY A 894 3.47 28.96 -5.20
N GLY A 895 2.62 28.26 -4.45
CA GLY A 895 1.56 28.84 -3.63
C GLY A 895 0.38 29.34 -4.46
N THR A 896 0.23 28.84 -5.70
CA THR A 896 -0.87 29.22 -6.60
C THR A 896 -1.51 27.98 -7.20
N THR A 897 -2.77 28.10 -7.59
CA THR A 897 -3.46 27.11 -8.42
C THR A 897 -3.64 27.69 -9.81
N GLN A 898 -3.36 26.91 -10.86
CA GLN A 898 -3.50 27.36 -12.25
C GLN A 898 -4.18 26.31 -13.11
N ASP A 899 -4.98 26.79 -14.06
CA ASP A 899 -5.55 25.94 -15.10
C ASP A 899 -4.52 25.72 -16.22
N VAL A 900 -4.21 24.45 -16.47
CA VAL A 900 -3.21 24.03 -17.46
C VAL A 900 -3.91 23.24 -18.55
N THR A 901 -3.92 23.79 -19.77
CA THR A 901 -4.51 23.14 -20.96
C THR A 901 -3.42 22.41 -21.75
N THR A 902 -3.65 21.13 -22.04
CA THR A 902 -2.74 20.30 -22.86
C THR A 902 -3.51 19.54 -23.93
N ASP A 903 -2.86 19.30 -25.06
CA ASP A 903 -3.29 18.32 -26.07
C ASP A 903 -2.72 16.92 -25.76
N LEU A 904 -2.91 15.94 -26.66
CA LEU A 904 -2.33 14.60 -26.49
C LEU A 904 -0.80 14.57 -26.66
N SER A 905 -0.17 15.61 -27.21
CA SER A 905 1.29 15.63 -27.37
C SER A 905 2.03 15.95 -26.06
N THR A 906 1.33 16.42 -25.02
CA THR A 906 1.90 16.81 -23.72
C THR A 906 0.99 16.42 -22.56
N MET A 907 1.52 16.47 -21.34
CA MET A 907 0.75 16.39 -20.11
C MET A 907 1.38 17.30 -19.03
N PRO A 908 0.63 17.73 -18.00
CA PRO A 908 1.16 18.54 -16.92
C PRO A 908 2.19 17.78 -16.06
N VAL A 909 3.48 18.07 -16.29
CA VAL A 909 4.62 17.54 -15.50
C VAL A 909 5.59 18.69 -15.25
N PHE A 910 5.93 18.94 -13.99
CA PHE A 910 6.69 20.12 -13.60
C PHE A 910 7.87 19.77 -12.72
N VAL A 911 9.03 20.34 -13.02
CA VAL A 911 10.23 20.22 -12.19
C VAL A 911 10.33 21.45 -11.29
N ARG A 912 10.42 21.23 -9.99
CA ARG A 912 10.68 22.27 -8.99
C ARG A 912 11.99 22.99 -9.28
N SER A 913 12.06 24.29 -9.01
CA SER A 913 13.33 25.05 -9.07
C SER A 913 14.42 24.41 -8.22
N GLY A 914 15.59 24.16 -8.80
CA GLY A 914 16.69 23.39 -8.20
C GLY A 914 16.62 21.88 -8.46
N GLY A 915 15.46 21.36 -8.89
CA GLY A 915 15.26 19.95 -9.20
C GLY A 915 16.14 19.48 -10.36
N ILE A 916 16.58 18.23 -10.27
CA ILE A 916 17.53 17.61 -11.21
C ILE A 916 16.99 16.26 -11.66
N VAL A 917 16.74 16.12 -12.96
CA VAL A 917 16.25 14.87 -13.59
C VAL A 917 17.34 14.33 -14.51
N THR A 918 17.74 13.08 -14.29
CA THR A 918 18.76 12.40 -15.12
C THR A 918 18.11 11.34 -15.99
N THR A 919 18.25 11.47 -17.30
CA THR A 919 17.66 10.57 -18.30
C THR A 919 18.69 9.99 -19.26
N ARG A 920 18.31 9.00 -20.05
CA ARG A 920 19.07 8.60 -21.24
C ARG A 920 19.11 9.75 -22.25
N SER A 921 20.22 9.90 -22.96
CA SER A 921 20.30 10.84 -24.10
C SER A 921 19.82 10.17 -25.39
N GLY A 922 18.49 10.14 -25.56
CA GLY A 922 17.81 9.63 -26.75
C GLY A 922 17.26 8.22 -26.60
N ASN A 923 16.31 7.90 -27.46
CA ASN A 923 15.53 6.67 -27.42
C ASN A 923 16.39 5.43 -27.69
N VAL A 924 16.10 4.36 -26.97
CA VAL A 924 16.74 3.04 -27.09
C VAL A 924 15.66 1.96 -27.19
N ALA A 925 16.03 0.76 -27.61
CA ALA A 925 15.06 -0.33 -27.81
C ALA A 925 14.71 -1.12 -26.53
N ASN A 926 15.60 -1.09 -25.52
CA ASN A 926 15.49 -1.76 -24.21
C ASN A 926 16.64 -1.29 -23.31
N ASP A 927 16.56 -1.56 -22.01
CA ASP A 927 17.57 -1.24 -21.01
C ASP A 927 18.81 -2.13 -21.11
N VAL A 928 18.61 -3.45 -21.22
CA VAL A 928 19.64 -4.50 -21.05
C VAL A 928 20.80 -4.34 -22.04
N GLN A 929 20.50 -4.11 -23.31
CA GLN A 929 21.52 -4.02 -24.38
C GLN A 929 22.05 -2.60 -24.58
N ASN A 930 21.48 -1.62 -23.88
CA ASN A 930 21.80 -0.21 -24.06
C ASN A 930 22.32 0.38 -22.74
N PRO A 931 23.60 0.15 -22.38
CA PRO A 931 24.18 0.73 -21.18
C PRO A 931 24.14 2.27 -21.23
N LEU A 932 24.08 2.92 -20.06
CA LEU A 932 23.98 4.38 -19.90
C LEU A 932 25.30 5.10 -20.26
N SER A 933 25.71 5.00 -21.52
CA SER A 933 26.89 5.64 -22.11
C SER A 933 26.63 7.07 -22.55
N ARG A 934 25.35 7.45 -22.70
CA ARG A 934 24.92 8.81 -23.03
C ARG A 934 23.77 9.20 -22.10
N ALA A 935 23.95 10.25 -21.31
CA ALA A 935 22.97 10.68 -20.30
C ALA A 935 22.73 12.19 -20.34
N THR A 936 21.49 12.58 -20.10
CA THR A 936 21.06 13.98 -20.01
C THR A 936 20.79 14.34 -18.56
N VAL A 937 21.35 15.45 -18.09
CA VAL A 937 21.03 16.06 -16.79
C VAL A 937 20.24 17.33 -17.06
N THR A 938 18.94 17.29 -16.76
CA THR A 938 18.04 18.45 -16.86
C THR A 938 17.89 19.10 -15.50
N VAL A 939 18.13 20.40 -15.41
CA VAL A 939 17.99 21.18 -14.17
C VAL A 939 17.02 22.34 -14.36
N ALA A 940 16.16 22.57 -13.38
CA ALA A 940 15.29 23.75 -13.35
C ALA A 940 15.97 24.92 -12.62
N GLY A 941 16.19 26.03 -13.33
CA GLY A 941 16.74 27.26 -12.76
C GLY A 941 15.84 27.88 -11.68
N GLY A 942 16.43 28.64 -10.77
CA GLY A 942 15.72 29.42 -9.74
C GLY A 942 16.14 29.10 -8.30
N ALA A 943 16.70 27.91 -8.06
CA ALA A 943 17.26 27.53 -6.76
C ALA A 943 18.44 26.57 -6.96
N ASN A 944 19.23 26.36 -5.90
CA ASN A 944 20.26 25.34 -5.90
C ASN A 944 19.62 23.96 -5.64
N GLY A 945 20.26 22.90 -6.10
CA GLY A 945 19.83 21.54 -5.81
C GLY A 945 20.94 20.52 -5.96
N GLN A 946 20.67 19.31 -5.48
CA GLN A 946 21.61 18.21 -5.55
C GLN A 946 20.88 16.87 -5.61
N THR A 947 21.48 15.92 -6.31
CA THR A 947 21.05 14.53 -6.35
C THR A 947 22.26 13.64 -6.62
N SER A 948 22.05 12.34 -6.80
CA SER A 948 23.06 11.43 -7.32
C SER A 948 22.43 10.44 -8.29
N LEU A 949 23.12 10.12 -9.37
CA LEU A 949 22.76 9.01 -10.24
C LEU A 949 23.27 7.70 -9.63
N TYR A 950 22.35 6.81 -9.24
CA TYR A 950 22.66 5.46 -8.77
C TYR A 950 22.72 4.47 -9.95
N GLU A 951 23.74 3.61 -9.95
CA GLU A 951 23.91 2.54 -10.93
C GLU A 951 24.46 1.28 -10.24
N ASP A 952 23.93 0.11 -10.60
CA ASP A 952 24.48 -1.21 -10.28
C ASP A 952 24.34 -2.14 -11.49
N ASN A 953 24.63 -3.44 -11.30
CA ASN A 953 24.53 -4.45 -12.35
C ASN A 953 23.13 -5.06 -12.51
N GLY A 954 22.13 -4.61 -11.74
CA GLY A 954 20.75 -5.12 -11.75
C GLY A 954 20.55 -6.50 -11.12
N THR A 955 21.60 -7.21 -10.71
CA THR A 955 21.52 -8.56 -10.12
C THR A 955 22.04 -8.63 -8.69
N ASP A 956 22.91 -7.70 -8.28
CA ASP A 956 23.48 -7.64 -6.93
C ASP A 956 23.64 -6.18 -6.50
N ALA A 957 22.84 -5.75 -5.52
CA ALA A 957 22.86 -4.37 -5.03
C ALA A 957 24.05 -4.08 -4.08
N SER A 958 24.82 -5.10 -3.67
CA SER A 958 25.97 -4.92 -2.76
C SER A 958 27.15 -4.18 -3.40
N ARG A 959 27.18 -4.15 -4.75
CA ARG A 959 28.18 -3.44 -5.54
C ARG A 959 27.49 -2.45 -6.45
N SER A 960 27.70 -1.17 -6.18
CA SER A 960 27.08 -0.08 -6.92
C SER A 960 28.06 1.07 -7.12
N SER A 961 27.62 2.04 -7.92
CA SER A 961 28.29 3.31 -8.14
C SER A 961 27.28 4.44 -8.01
N SER A 962 27.71 5.55 -7.42
CA SER A 962 26.92 6.78 -7.30
C SER A 962 27.68 7.95 -7.91
N THR A 963 27.04 8.70 -8.81
CA THR A 963 27.62 9.91 -9.42
C THR A 963 26.91 11.13 -8.84
N PRO A 964 27.54 11.92 -7.95
CA PRO A 964 26.90 13.09 -7.35
C PRO A 964 26.73 14.21 -8.38
N ILE A 965 25.57 14.85 -8.39
CA ILE A 965 25.22 15.95 -9.30
C ILE A 965 24.74 17.13 -8.46
N ARG A 966 25.32 18.31 -8.69
CA ARG A 966 24.95 19.54 -7.99
C ARG A 966 24.67 20.66 -8.98
N PHE A 967 23.59 21.39 -8.74
CA PHE A 967 23.27 22.62 -9.44
C PHE A 967 23.38 23.81 -8.47
N THR A 968 24.17 24.81 -8.82
CA THR A 968 24.38 26.00 -7.98
C THR A 968 24.48 27.24 -8.86
N GLY A 969 23.57 28.19 -8.65
CA GLY A 969 23.45 29.39 -9.49
C GLY A 969 23.14 29.04 -10.94
N GLN A 970 24.15 29.10 -11.82
CA GLN A 970 24.06 28.79 -13.26
C GLN A 970 25.05 27.70 -13.66
N GLN A 971 25.48 26.88 -12.70
CA GLN A 971 26.50 25.84 -12.87
C GLN A 971 25.97 24.47 -12.44
N VAL A 972 26.09 23.49 -13.33
CA VAL A 972 25.95 22.06 -13.02
C VAL A 972 27.34 21.46 -12.85
N THR A 973 27.53 20.74 -11.74
CA THR A 973 28.73 19.95 -11.45
C THR A 973 28.32 18.49 -11.34
N ILE A 974 28.82 17.66 -12.26
CA ILE A 974 28.72 16.20 -12.22
C ILE A 974 30.05 15.70 -11.68
N GLY A 975 30.05 15.14 -10.47
CA GLY A 975 31.25 14.62 -9.83
C GLY A 975 31.74 13.31 -10.45
N PRO A 976 32.91 12.80 -10.02
CA PRO A 976 33.35 11.47 -10.40
C PRO A 976 32.40 10.41 -9.82
N ALA A 977 32.17 9.33 -10.56
CA ALA A 977 31.49 8.14 -10.07
C ALA A 977 32.26 7.54 -8.88
N VAL A 978 31.55 7.28 -7.77
CA VAL A 978 32.09 6.70 -6.54
C VAL A 978 31.51 5.31 -6.32
N GLY A 979 32.37 4.31 -6.15
CA GLY A 979 31.98 2.91 -6.13
C GLY A 979 32.23 2.23 -7.48
N SER A 980 31.98 0.93 -7.56
CA SER A 980 32.12 0.18 -8.81
C SER A 980 31.36 -1.14 -8.81
N PHE A 981 30.93 -1.56 -10.00
CA PHE A 981 30.25 -2.83 -10.22
C PHE A 981 30.66 -3.48 -11.56
N PRO A 982 30.51 -4.80 -11.72
CA PRO A 982 30.79 -5.48 -13.00
C PRO A 982 29.92 -4.96 -14.13
N GLY A 983 30.52 -4.67 -15.29
CA GLY A 983 29.78 -4.14 -16.46
C GLY A 983 29.55 -2.62 -16.43
N GLN A 984 30.07 -1.90 -15.43
CA GLN A 984 29.94 -0.45 -15.33
C GLN A 984 30.54 0.28 -16.54
N VAL A 985 29.81 1.31 -17.00
CA VAL A 985 30.28 2.24 -18.03
C VAL A 985 31.47 3.06 -17.50
N THR A 986 32.59 3.03 -18.21
CA THR A 986 33.82 3.77 -17.84
C THR A 986 33.97 5.11 -18.57
N GLN A 987 33.19 5.32 -19.63
CA GLN A 987 33.21 6.51 -20.49
C GLN A 987 31.78 6.93 -20.82
N ARG A 988 31.44 8.20 -20.56
CA ARG A 988 30.08 8.73 -20.73
C ARG A 988 30.09 10.06 -21.45
N GLN A 989 29.17 10.20 -22.40
CA GLN A 989 28.80 11.48 -22.98
C GLN A 989 27.68 12.09 -22.13
N TRP A 990 27.84 13.35 -21.74
CA TRP A 990 26.83 14.07 -20.99
C TRP A 990 26.16 15.14 -21.86
N THR A 991 24.85 15.26 -21.73
CA THR A 991 24.10 16.44 -22.15
C THR A 991 23.61 17.16 -20.90
N VAL A 992 23.82 18.46 -20.80
CA VAL A 992 23.29 19.27 -19.70
C VAL A 992 22.26 20.23 -20.27
N ALA A 993 21.04 20.20 -19.72
CA ALA A 993 19.93 21.06 -20.09
C ALA A 993 19.55 21.97 -18.91
N PHE A 994 19.64 23.28 -19.08
CA PHE A 994 19.21 24.27 -18.09
C PHE A 994 17.85 24.82 -18.52
N THR A 995 16.78 24.49 -17.81
CA THR A 995 15.43 25.05 -18.03
C THR A 995 15.18 26.26 -17.13
N ASN A 996 14.20 27.08 -17.48
CA ASN A 996 13.97 28.39 -16.83
C ASN A 996 15.26 29.25 -16.79
N ALA A 997 16.11 29.11 -17.80
CA ALA A 997 17.37 29.84 -17.89
C ALA A 997 17.15 31.28 -18.37
N SER A 998 18.10 32.16 -18.08
CA SER A 998 18.24 33.43 -18.80
C SER A 998 18.95 33.20 -20.14
N ALA A 999 18.70 34.08 -21.12
CA ALA A 999 19.36 34.00 -22.42
C ALA A 999 20.89 34.06 -22.24
N PRO A 1000 21.65 33.04 -22.69
CA PRO A 1000 23.08 32.95 -22.44
C PRO A 1000 23.88 33.88 -23.36
N THR A 1001 24.87 34.54 -22.79
CA THR A 1001 25.94 35.25 -23.51
C THR A 1001 27.13 34.33 -23.81
N SER A 1002 27.36 33.34 -22.93
CA SER A 1002 28.41 32.34 -23.09
C SER A 1002 28.10 31.09 -22.28
N VAL A 1003 28.63 29.96 -22.74
CA VAL A 1003 28.58 28.67 -22.03
C VAL A 1003 30.01 28.17 -21.88
N THR A 1004 30.35 27.61 -20.72
CA THR A 1004 31.64 26.98 -20.48
C THR A 1004 31.50 25.52 -20.08
N VAL A 1005 32.45 24.70 -20.53
CA VAL A 1005 32.65 23.31 -20.13
C VAL A 1005 34.04 23.20 -19.52
N ASN A 1006 34.12 22.79 -18.25
CA ASN A 1006 35.34 22.75 -17.45
C ASN A 1006 36.12 24.09 -17.49
N GLY A 1007 35.37 25.20 -17.38
CA GLY A 1007 35.92 26.56 -17.37
C GLY A 1007 36.37 27.10 -18.73
N ARG A 1008 36.21 26.33 -19.82
CA ARG A 1008 36.55 26.76 -21.18
C ARG A 1008 35.27 27.10 -21.94
N SER A 1009 35.22 28.27 -22.57
CA SER A 1009 34.09 28.65 -23.43
C SER A 1009 33.94 27.67 -24.59
N VAL A 1010 32.70 27.27 -24.87
CA VAL A 1010 32.34 26.39 -25.98
C VAL A 1010 31.38 27.09 -26.93
N SER A 1011 31.49 26.77 -28.23
CA SER A 1011 30.60 27.31 -29.27
C SER A 1011 29.45 26.38 -29.64
N THR A 1012 29.48 25.12 -29.19
CA THR A 1012 28.50 24.08 -29.51
C THR A 1012 27.51 23.91 -28.36
N TRP A 1013 26.47 24.73 -28.36
CA TRP A 1013 25.30 24.68 -27.48
C TRP A 1013 24.10 25.29 -28.20
N THR A 1014 22.89 25.02 -27.73
CA THR A 1014 21.66 25.60 -28.28
C THR A 1014 20.91 26.40 -27.22
N TRP A 1015 20.17 27.41 -27.67
CA TRP A 1015 19.24 28.19 -26.86
C TRP A 1015 17.86 28.15 -27.51
N ASP A 1016 16.89 27.57 -26.81
CA ASP A 1016 15.48 27.66 -27.16
C ASP A 1016 14.86 28.83 -26.38
N ALA A 1017 14.63 29.95 -27.07
CA ALA A 1017 14.07 31.15 -26.46
C ALA A 1017 12.63 30.97 -25.96
N THR A 1018 11.86 30.09 -26.60
CA THR A 1018 10.46 29.84 -26.25
C THR A 1018 10.37 29.03 -24.97
N ARG A 1019 11.16 27.94 -24.87
CA ARG A 1019 11.20 27.09 -23.66
C ARG A 1019 12.13 27.64 -22.58
N ARG A 1020 12.94 28.65 -22.92
CA ARG A 1020 14.03 29.18 -22.08
C ARG A 1020 15.00 28.09 -21.64
N THR A 1021 15.45 27.29 -22.60
CA THR A 1021 16.31 26.13 -22.35
C THR A 1021 17.65 26.26 -23.05
N ILE A 1022 18.72 26.07 -22.29
CA ILE A 1022 20.10 25.94 -22.82
C ILE A 1022 20.45 24.45 -22.85
N THR A 1023 20.92 23.94 -23.98
CA THR A 1023 21.38 22.54 -24.10
C THR A 1023 22.83 22.47 -24.53
N VAL A 1024 23.63 21.70 -23.79
CA VAL A 1024 25.07 21.56 -24.00
C VAL A 1024 25.43 20.08 -24.01
N THR A 1025 25.89 19.55 -25.15
CA THR A 1025 26.43 18.19 -25.23
C THR A 1025 27.95 18.24 -25.14
N THR A 1026 28.51 17.48 -24.20
CA THR A 1026 29.97 17.42 -23.99
C THR A 1026 30.58 16.31 -24.83
N PRO A 1027 31.91 16.32 -25.06
CA PRO A 1027 32.62 15.13 -25.49
C PRO A 1027 32.44 13.98 -24.50
N THR A 1028 32.60 12.74 -24.98
CA THR A 1028 32.71 11.55 -24.13
C THR A 1028 33.95 11.66 -23.25
N GLN A 1029 33.80 11.38 -21.96
CA GLN A 1029 34.89 11.40 -20.99
C GLN A 1029 34.74 10.31 -19.94
N SER A 1030 35.80 10.07 -19.17
CA SER A 1030 35.78 9.06 -18.11
C SER A 1030 34.74 9.39 -17.05
N THR A 1031 33.99 8.38 -16.60
CA THR A 1031 33.05 8.52 -15.46
C THR A 1031 33.76 8.82 -14.14
N GLY A 1032 35.07 8.55 -14.06
CA GLY A 1032 35.91 8.92 -12.91
C GLY A 1032 36.43 10.36 -12.94
N GLN A 1033 36.06 11.17 -13.92
CA GLN A 1033 36.46 12.58 -14.03
C GLN A 1033 35.26 13.51 -13.81
N PRO A 1034 35.42 14.60 -13.03
CA PRO A 1034 34.35 15.56 -12.85
C PRO A 1034 34.10 16.37 -14.13
N LEU A 1035 32.85 16.78 -14.31
CA LEU A 1035 32.40 17.67 -15.37
C LEU A 1035 31.70 18.88 -14.76
N VAL A 1036 32.09 20.07 -15.20
CA VAL A 1036 31.44 21.33 -14.84
C VAL A 1036 30.91 22.00 -16.09
N VAL A 1037 29.61 22.29 -16.12
CA VAL A 1037 28.98 23.09 -17.19
C VAL A 1037 28.34 24.31 -16.55
N SER A 1038 28.60 25.49 -17.11
CA SER A 1038 27.99 26.73 -16.63
C SER A 1038 27.66 27.68 -17.78
N TYR A 1039 26.72 28.59 -17.54
CA TYR A 1039 26.39 29.67 -18.47
C TYR A 1039 26.42 31.03 -17.76
N ARG A 1040 26.46 32.11 -18.56
CA ARG A 1040 26.39 33.51 -18.10
C ARG A 1040 25.41 34.31 -18.92
#